data_AF-A0A1D2MBH9-F1
#
_entry.id   AF-A0A1D2MBH9-F1
#
_cell.length_a   1.000
_cell.length_b   1.000
_cell.length_c   1.000
_cell.angle_alpha   90.00
_cell.angle_beta   90.00
_cell.angle_gamma   90.00
#
_symmetry.space_group_name_H-M   'P 1'
#
loop_
_entity.id
_entity.type
_entity.pdbx_description
1 polymer ?
#
loop_
_entity_poly.entity_id
_entity_poly.type
_entity_poly.pdbx_seq_one_letter_code
_entity_poly.pdbx_strand_id
1 'polypeptide(L)'
;ESDDDDDEEEELVEQIVLVQPYKHIESYGMSERWAFYFKVVEIALKLGKEQLEKMEETLDHLRLRLKEERQYLDGLLLKQTDVIGMTTTGAAKNHLLLEIAKPQIVVIEEAAEILEAHIVTSLTEDCNQLILIGDHLQLRPSTNVYQLEQKYRMNVSLFERMILTKSTCTQHRMCPEVADLIVGPIYEQLHNHPKVLEYPHVKGVVKNLYFLTHSQLENTDTELLSKSNYYEANFISGLCEYLLNQGYSKDRITILTTYTGQMFLLKKNISASCTGVRITCVDNYQGEENDIILLSLVRSNEDDQIGFVGIDNRICVALSRAKHGMYIVGNLESLMKNKNKTWKKIGAKLEAGGHCGESLELICAQHGNKTKVSERAHFAPLKLGGCGLKCDMVLECAHRCPLYCHAQDHDQYKCKQDEKRCPFEHQCHARCGLECPPCRTAVLKELPCGHELPIACSQDPLSYPCPVILTKELKCELKHKLDLACHVKVSSVKCEVLVEKTLTRCGHTRIVKCHEPGYRVKCDVEVEYTFPDCSHIGNILCCQKGIIACRDNCRKMLDCGHECPKTCHIYDDPTHKNMFADRSASGCPPCPALTPKKLECGHEAKLPCHKLPSAHTCTEKIPKLLTCGHEQLIRCGVNPRTSNARQNTEKELECGHKECHIDPTDIICNELIRQKYPDCGHQRYVLCFLQNVMVCQKEACRRESGLQKQIKTEEKCWK
;
A
#
# COMPACT_ATOMS: atom_id res chain seq x y z
N GLU A 1 55.96 1.85 -46.22
CA GLU A 1 55.78 0.93 -47.36
C GLU A 1 54.51 1.42 -48.01
N SER A 2 54.70 2.16 -49.09
CA SER A 2 53.83 3.24 -49.57
C SER A 2 53.97 3.29 -51.08
N ASP A 3 53.60 2.21 -51.76
CA ASP A 3 53.69 2.12 -53.22
C ASP A 3 52.55 1.28 -53.85
N ASP A 4 51.62 0.71 -53.07
CA ASP A 4 50.55 -0.16 -53.61
C ASP A 4 49.16 0.52 -53.74
N ASP A 5 48.94 1.69 -53.12
CA ASP A 5 47.65 2.41 -53.20
C ASP A 5 47.53 3.29 -54.47
N ASP A 6 48.66 3.71 -55.08
CA ASP A 6 48.65 4.58 -56.25
C ASP A 6 48.31 3.82 -57.56
N ASP A 7 48.66 2.53 -57.65
CA ASP A 7 48.40 1.69 -58.82
C ASP A 7 46.90 1.30 -58.95
N GLU A 8 46.17 1.14 -57.84
CA GLU A 8 44.72 0.89 -57.85
C GLU A 8 43.91 2.16 -58.19
N GLU A 9 44.38 3.35 -57.78
CA GLU A 9 43.79 4.62 -58.21
C GLU A 9 44.01 4.87 -59.71
N GLU A 10 45.19 4.54 -60.27
CA GLU A 10 45.43 4.67 -61.72
C GLU A 10 44.54 3.72 -62.56
N GLU A 11 44.33 2.47 -62.12
CA GLU A 11 43.49 1.50 -62.85
C GLU A 11 41.99 1.87 -62.79
N LEU A 12 41.54 2.49 -61.69
CA LEU A 12 40.20 3.06 -61.56
C LEU A 12 40.01 4.33 -62.41
N VAL A 13 41.03 5.18 -62.49
CA VAL A 13 41.05 6.35 -63.39
C VAL A 13 41.00 5.88 -64.84
N GLU A 14 41.69 4.81 -65.24
CA GLU A 14 41.59 4.23 -66.59
C GLU A 14 40.20 3.64 -66.90
N GLN A 15 39.50 3.06 -65.92
CA GLN A 15 38.10 2.63 -66.12
C GLN A 15 37.11 3.81 -66.15
N ILE A 16 37.42 4.93 -65.51
CA ILE A 16 36.70 6.20 -65.69
C ILE A 16 37.02 6.83 -67.06
N VAL A 17 38.22 6.59 -67.63
CA VAL A 17 38.59 7.03 -69.00
C VAL A 17 37.81 6.28 -70.10
N LEU A 18 37.23 5.11 -69.81
CA LEU A 18 36.21 4.48 -70.67
C LEU A 18 34.89 5.27 -70.69
N VAL A 19 34.71 6.20 -69.76
CA VAL A 19 33.75 7.31 -69.84
C VAL A 19 34.50 8.52 -70.37
N GLN A 20 34.94 8.47 -71.63
CA GLN A 20 35.25 9.71 -72.35
C GLN A 20 34.07 10.68 -72.19
N PRO A 21 34.29 12.00 -72.17
CA PRO A 21 33.20 12.95 -72.23
C PRO A 21 32.55 12.84 -73.61
N TYR A 22 31.71 11.83 -73.81
CA TYR A 22 30.92 11.63 -75.00
C TYR A 22 29.92 12.76 -75.03
N LYS A 23 30.26 13.78 -75.81
CA LYS A 23 29.68 15.12 -75.74
C LYS A 23 28.17 15.20 -75.94
N HIS A 24 27.47 14.13 -76.31
CA HIS A 24 26.01 14.16 -76.46
C HIS A 24 25.37 12.82 -76.09
N ILE A 25 25.05 12.57 -74.81
CA ILE A 25 24.19 11.44 -74.37
C ILE A 25 22.87 11.40 -75.19
N GLU A 26 22.42 12.57 -75.63
CA GLU A 26 21.23 12.77 -76.46
C GLU A 26 21.31 12.17 -77.88
N SER A 27 22.50 11.78 -78.37
CA SER A 27 22.65 11.17 -79.70
C SER A 27 22.54 9.63 -79.71
N TYR A 28 22.50 8.99 -78.54
CA TYR A 28 22.43 7.52 -78.42
C TYR A 28 21.00 7.00 -78.42
N GLY A 29 20.80 5.75 -78.85
CA GLY A 29 19.53 5.04 -78.71
C GLY A 29 19.19 4.78 -77.24
N MET A 30 17.90 4.57 -76.93
CA MET A 30 17.44 4.38 -75.55
C MET A 30 18.16 3.21 -74.83
N SER A 31 18.43 2.12 -75.55
CA SER A 31 19.12 0.93 -75.01
C SER A 31 20.57 1.21 -74.61
N GLU A 32 21.29 2.01 -75.38
CA GLU A 32 22.71 2.35 -75.13
C GLU A 32 22.83 3.29 -73.92
N ARG A 33 21.88 4.22 -73.76
CA ARG A 33 21.81 5.10 -72.57
C ARG A 33 21.54 4.31 -71.30
N TRP A 34 20.64 3.32 -71.35
CA TRP A 34 20.40 2.42 -70.21
C TRP A 34 21.63 1.58 -69.87
N ALA A 35 22.32 1.03 -70.88
CA ALA A 35 23.56 0.28 -70.65
C ALA A 35 24.64 1.14 -69.98
N PHE A 36 24.81 2.39 -70.44
CA PHE A 36 25.72 3.35 -69.83
C PHE A 36 25.33 3.68 -68.38
N TYR A 37 24.06 4.00 -68.14
CA TYR A 37 23.54 4.26 -66.78
C TYR A 37 23.83 3.09 -65.84
N PHE A 38 23.50 1.86 -66.24
CA PHE A 38 23.74 0.68 -65.41
C PHE A 38 25.23 0.44 -65.16
N LYS A 39 26.10 0.76 -66.13
CA LYS A 39 27.55 0.64 -65.92
C LYS A 39 28.09 1.67 -64.92
N VAL A 40 27.61 2.91 -64.99
CA VAL A 40 27.95 3.95 -64.00
C VAL A 40 27.42 3.58 -62.62
N VAL A 41 26.18 3.06 -62.53
CA VAL A 41 25.60 2.57 -61.26
C VAL A 41 26.42 1.41 -60.71
N GLU A 42 26.84 0.46 -61.54
CA GLU A 42 27.68 -0.68 -61.13
C GLU A 42 29.02 -0.19 -60.55
N ILE A 43 29.71 0.74 -61.22
CA ILE A 43 30.97 1.31 -60.76
C ILE A 43 30.76 2.09 -59.45
N ALA A 44 29.73 2.92 -59.37
CA ALA A 44 29.42 3.70 -58.17
C ALA A 44 29.07 2.79 -56.97
N LEU A 45 28.33 1.69 -57.20
CA LEU A 45 28.04 0.69 -56.17
C LEU A 45 29.31 -0.06 -55.73
N LYS A 46 30.21 -0.39 -56.66
CA LYS A 46 31.48 -1.06 -56.36
C LYS A 46 32.37 -0.16 -55.48
N LEU A 47 32.60 1.08 -55.91
CA LEU A 47 33.38 2.07 -55.15
C LEU A 47 32.76 2.37 -53.78
N GLY A 48 31.43 2.53 -53.72
CA GLY A 48 30.72 2.74 -52.46
C GLY A 48 30.86 1.55 -51.51
N LYS A 49 30.88 0.32 -52.04
CA LYS A 49 31.08 -0.91 -51.25
C LYS A 49 32.51 -1.02 -50.73
N GLU A 50 33.52 -0.74 -51.54
CA GLU A 50 34.93 -0.76 -51.13
C GLU A 50 35.23 0.28 -50.05
N GLN A 51 34.68 1.50 -50.19
CA GLN A 51 34.78 2.52 -49.13
C GLN A 51 34.07 2.09 -47.85
N LEU A 52 32.88 1.48 -47.96
CA LEU A 52 32.15 0.95 -46.80
C LEU A 52 32.98 -0.13 -46.08
N GLU A 53 33.53 -1.09 -46.82
CA GLU A 53 34.36 -2.18 -46.28
C GLU A 53 35.61 -1.62 -45.54
N LYS A 54 36.34 -0.67 -46.14
CA LYS A 54 37.49 0.01 -45.48
C LYS A 54 37.08 0.76 -44.20
N MET A 55 35.92 1.43 -44.22
CA MET A 55 35.39 2.13 -43.04
C MET A 55 34.95 1.17 -41.94
N GLU A 56 34.31 0.05 -42.29
CA GLU A 56 33.90 -1.00 -41.36
C GLU A 56 35.11 -1.62 -40.66
N GLU A 57 36.17 -1.96 -41.40
CA GLU A 57 37.43 -2.47 -40.84
C GLU A 57 38.08 -1.48 -39.86
N THR A 58 38.17 -0.20 -40.25
CA THR A 58 38.73 0.86 -39.40
C THR A 58 37.92 1.01 -38.11
N LEU A 59 36.60 0.98 -38.23
CA LEU A 59 35.68 1.14 -37.11
C LEU A 59 35.76 -0.06 -36.15
N ASP A 60 35.90 -1.28 -36.67
CA ASP A 60 36.10 -2.48 -35.85
C ASP A 60 37.46 -2.48 -35.14
N HIS A 61 38.53 -2.01 -35.80
CA HIS A 61 39.83 -1.78 -35.14
C HIS A 61 39.75 -0.75 -34.00
N LEU A 62 39.07 0.38 -34.22
CA LEU A 62 38.90 1.41 -33.19
C LEU A 62 38.04 0.90 -32.02
N ARG A 63 37.00 0.10 -32.30
CA ARG A 63 36.19 -0.56 -31.26
C ARG A 63 37.01 -1.53 -30.43
N LEU A 64 37.88 -2.32 -31.06
CA LEU A 64 38.77 -3.26 -30.35
C LEU A 64 39.71 -2.49 -29.41
N ARG A 65 40.41 -1.47 -29.91
CA ARG A 65 41.30 -0.63 -29.08
C ARG A 65 40.57 0.04 -27.92
N LEU A 66 39.39 0.61 -28.16
CA LEU A 66 38.59 1.22 -27.09
C LEU A 66 38.20 0.19 -26.02
N LYS A 67 37.91 -1.04 -26.42
CA LYS A 67 37.59 -2.14 -25.50
C LYS A 67 38.81 -2.53 -24.66
N GLU A 68 39.98 -2.64 -25.26
CA GLU A 68 41.24 -2.95 -24.56
C GLU A 68 41.61 -1.87 -23.55
N GLU A 69 41.53 -0.58 -23.93
CA GLU A 69 41.79 0.56 -23.02
C GLU A 69 40.81 0.58 -21.84
N ARG A 70 39.53 0.26 -22.08
CA ARG A 70 38.54 0.12 -21.00
C ARG A 70 38.89 -1.03 -20.05
N GLN A 71 39.21 -2.21 -20.60
CA GLN A 71 39.62 -3.36 -19.79
C GLN A 71 40.89 -3.05 -19.00
N TYR A 72 41.80 -2.25 -19.55
CA TYR A 72 43.01 -1.82 -18.86
C TYR A 72 42.70 -0.96 -17.64
N LEU A 73 41.85 0.07 -17.81
CA LEU A 73 41.39 0.92 -16.72
C LEU A 73 40.62 0.12 -15.65
N ASP A 74 39.73 -0.77 -16.07
CA ASP A 74 38.98 -1.64 -15.16
C ASP A 74 39.93 -2.57 -14.37
N GLY A 75 40.96 -3.13 -15.03
CA GLY A 75 41.99 -3.95 -14.38
C GLY A 75 42.77 -3.19 -13.31
N LEU A 76 43.11 -1.91 -13.56
CA LEU A 76 43.77 -1.06 -12.56
C LEU A 76 42.89 -0.78 -11.34
N LEU A 77 41.58 -0.64 -11.54
CA LEU A 77 40.62 -0.49 -10.45
C LEU A 77 40.53 -1.77 -9.63
N LEU A 78 40.42 -2.93 -10.30
CA LEU A 78 40.34 -4.23 -9.64
C LEU A 78 41.61 -4.60 -8.87
N LYS A 79 42.78 -4.13 -9.31
CA LYS A 79 44.03 -4.28 -8.54
C LYS A 79 43.96 -3.68 -7.13
N GLN A 80 43.08 -2.71 -6.90
CA GLN A 80 42.90 -2.07 -5.60
C GLN A 80 41.85 -2.76 -4.73
N THR A 81 41.18 -3.79 -5.24
CA THR A 81 40.12 -4.51 -4.53
C THR A 81 40.64 -5.77 -3.83
N ASP A 82 40.09 -6.08 -2.66
CA ASP A 82 40.48 -7.28 -1.88
C ASP A 82 39.93 -8.59 -2.48
N VAL A 83 38.72 -8.56 -3.03
CA VAL A 83 38.04 -9.75 -3.56
C VAL A 83 37.36 -9.42 -4.88
N ILE A 84 37.68 -10.21 -5.91
CA ILE A 84 37.12 -10.11 -7.24
C ILE A 84 36.25 -11.34 -7.51
N GLY A 85 34.94 -11.14 -7.67
CA GLY A 85 34.00 -12.19 -8.02
C GLY A 85 33.77 -12.26 -9.53
N MET A 86 34.10 -13.38 -10.16
CA MET A 86 33.88 -13.60 -11.60
C MET A 86 33.37 -15.02 -11.87
N THR A 87 32.54 -15.19 -12.89
CA THR A 87 32.27 -16.53 -13.43
C THR A 87 33.49 -17.03 -14.19
N THR A 88 33.71 -18.33 -14.28
CA THR A 88 34.87 -18.90 -14.98
C THR A 88 34.89 -18.55 -16.46
N THR A 89 33.74 -18.52 -17.12
CA THR A 89 33.62 -17.99 -18.49
C THR A 89 33.97 -16.51 -18.57
N GLY A 90 33.59 -15.73 -17.56
CA GLY A 90 33.95 -14.31 -17.46
C GLY A 90 35.45 -14.09 -17.27
N ALA A 91 36.09 -14.91 -16.42
CA ALA A 91 37.53 -14.92 -16.19
C ALA A 91 38.29 -15.29 -17.48
N ALA A 92 37.90 -16.39 -18.14
CA ALA A 92 38.50 -16.83 -19.40
C ALA A 92 38.35 -15.78 -20.53
N LYS A 93 37.20 -15.09 -20.62
CA LYS A 93 36.97 -14.03 -21.62
C LYS A 93 37.71 -12.73 -21.35
N ASN A 94 38.03 -12.44 -20.10
CA ASN A 94 38.65 -11.19 -19.68
C ASN A 94 40.04 -11.44 -19.08
N HIS A 95 40.84 -12.28 -19.73
CA HIS A 95 42.17 -12.66 -19.27
C HIS A 95 43.08 -11.44 -19.04
N LEU A 96 43.07 -10.47 -19.97
CA LEU A 96 43.83 -9.22 -19.85
C LEU A 96 43.54 -8.47 -18.55
N LEU A 97 42.27 -8.46 -18.12
CA LEU A 97 41.86 -7.80 -16.89
C LEU A 97 42.43 -8.51 -15.65
N LEU A 98 42.53 -9.85 -15.68
CA LEU A 98 43.19 -10.63 -14.63
C LEU A 98 44.71 -10.41 -14.64
N GLU A 99 45.35 -10.35 -15.80
CA GLU A 99 46.80 -10.05 -15.92
C GLU A 99 47.17 -8.69 -15.33
N ILE A 100 46.27 -7.70 -15.42
CA ILE A 100 46.47 -6.36 -14.87
C ILE A 100 46.14 -6.34 -13.36
N ALA A 101 45.07 -7.01 -12.95
CA ALA A 101 44.66 -7.10 -11.56
C ALA A 101 45.65 -7.91 -10.71
N LYS A 102 46.35 -8.88 -11.32
CA LYS A 102 47.39 -9.73 -10.71
C LYS A 102 46.93 -10.45 -9.42
N PRO A 103 45.85 -11.25 -9.47
CA PRO A 103 45.37 -11.97 -8.30
C PRO A 103 46.39 -13.04 -7.87
N GLN A 104 46.87 -12.95 -6.63
CA GLN A 104 47.85 -13.90 -6.08
C GLN A 104 47.22 -15.22 -5.61
N ILE A 105 45.95 -15.17 -5.22
CA ILE A 105 45.18 -16.31 -4.72
C ILE A 105 43.94 -16.43 -5.59
N VAL A 106 43.74 -17.61 -6.18
CA VAL A 106 42.56 -17.93 -6.99
C VAL A 106 41.79 -19.05 -6.29
N VAL A 107 40.53 -18.76 -5.96
CA VAL A 107 39.60 -19.74 -5.37
C VAL A 107 38.54 -20.08 -6.40
N ILE A 108 38.38 -21.37 -6.70
CA ILE A 108 37.39 -21.87 -7.65
C ILE A 108 36.43 -22.78 -6.90
N GLU A 109 35.19 -22.32 -6.75
CA GLU A 109 34.07 -23.11 -6.25
C GLU A 109 33.47 -23.97 -7.37
N GLU A 110 32.91 -25.13 -7.02
CA GLU A 110 32.39 -26.13 -7.95
C GLU A 110 33.40 -26.54 -9.05
N ALA A 111 34.69 -26.57 -8.69
CA ALA A 111 35.80 -26.88 -9.60
C ALA A 111 35.67 -28.23 -10.31
N ALA A 112 34.90 -29.15 -9.73
CA ALA A 112 34.58 -30.45 -10.31
C ALA A 112 33.67 -30.36 -11.56
N GLU A 113 32.82 -29.33 -11.64
CA GLU A 113 31.87 -29.08 -12.73
C GLU A 113 32.47 -28.20 -13.85
N ILE A 114 33.67 -27.65 -13.65
CA ILE A 114 34.28 -26.71 -14.57
C ILE A 114 35.24 -27.42 -15.54
N LEU A 115 35.16 -27.06 -16.82
CA LEU A 115 36.11 -27.52 -17.84
C LEU A 115 37.53 -27.09 -17.45
N GLU A 116 38.48 -28.01 -17.53
CA GLU A 116 39.89 -27.72 -17.25
C GLU A 116 40.41 -26.52 -18.06
N ALA A 117 40.02 -26.41 -19.33
CA ALA A 117 40.41 -25.29 -20.19
C ALA A 117 39.97 -23.93 -19.64
N HIS A 118 38.83 -23.84 -18.96
CA HIS A 118 38.39 -22.59 -18.32
C HIS A 118 39.19 -22.27 -17.07
N ILE A 119 39.59 -23.28 -16.30
CA ILE A 119 40.44 -23.08 -15.12
C ILE A 119 41.80 -22.57 -15.56
N VAL A 120 42.46 -23.26 -16.51
CA VAL A 120 43.79 -22.90 -16.99
C VAL A 120 43.83 -21.48 -17.58
N THR A 121 42.83 -21.11 -18.38
CA THR A 121 42.75 -19.75 -18.96
C THR A 121 42.39 -18.66 -17.95
N SER A 122 41.95 -19.02 -16.74
CA SER A 122 41.68 -18.06 -15.66
C SER A 122 42.89 -17.82 -14.75
N LEU A 123 43.99 -18.57 -14.92
CA LEU A 123 45.21 -18.41 -14.14
C LEU A 123 46.18 -17.47 -14.85
N THR A 124 46.79 -16.58 -14.09
CA THR A 124 47.85 -15.68 -14.55
C THR A 124 49.20 -16.11 -13.97
N GLU A 125 50.30 -15.62 -14.53
CA GLU A 125 51.65 -15.87 -14.01
C GLU A 125 51.83 -15.40 -12.55
N ASP A 126 51.07 -14.39 -12.13
CA ASP A 126 51.10 -13.86 -10.75
C ASP A 126 50.35 -14.74 -9.72
N CYS A 127 49.66 -15.81 -10.14
CA CYS A 127 48.91 -16.69 -9.23
C CYS A 127 49.86 -17.64 -8.47
N ASN A 128 49.99 -17.43 -7.16
CA ASN A 128 50.86 -18.21 -6.29
C ASN A 128 50.12 -19.34 -5.54
N GLN A 129 48.81 -19.21 -5.37
CA GLN A 129 47.98 -20.19 -4.66
C GLN A 129 46.66 -20.42 -5.39
N LEU A 130 46.43 -21.67 -5.80
CA LEU A 130 45.17 -22.12 -6.39
C LEU A 130 44.43 -23.03 -5.41
N ILE A 131 43.19 -22.67 -5.08
CA ILE A 131 42.29 -23.44 -4.22
C ILE A 131 41.11 -23.93 -5.07
N LEU A 132 41.06 -25.24 -5.30
CA LEU A 132 39.96 -25.87 -6.03
C LEU A 132 39.02 -26.56 -5.04
N ILE A 133 37.77 -26.12 -4.99
CA ILE A 133 36.73 -26.67 -4.11
C ILE A 133 35.68 -27.32 -5.01
N GLY A 134 35.39 -28.59 -4.81
CA GLY A 134 34.37 -29.28 -5.59
C GLY A 134 34.19 -30.74 -5.19
N ASP A 135 33.26 -31.41 -5.86
CA ASP A 135 32.99 -32.82 -5.66
C ASP A 135 32.89 -33.56 -7.00
N HIS A 136 33.94 -34.30 -7.35
CA HIS A 136 34.03 -35.09 -8.57
C HIS A 136 33.00 -36.23 -8.69
N LEU A 137 32.29 -36.56 -7.59
CA LEU A 137 31.18 -37.53 -7.59
C LEU A 137 29.82 -36.86 -7.89
N GLN A 138 29.74 -35.52 -7.94
CA GLN A 138 28.59 -34.74 -8.43
C GLN A 138 28.77 -34.38 -9.91
N LEU A 139 28.07 -33.38 -10.47
CA LEU A 139 28.10 -33.14 -11.92
C LEU A 139 29.52 -32.85 -12.42
N ARG A 140 29.74 -33.29 -13.66
CA ARG A 140 30.96 -33.05 -14.43
C ARG A 140 30.68 -31.99 -15.49
N PRO A 141 31.73 -31.30 -15.98
CA PRO A 141 31.57 -30.38 -17.10
C PRO A 141 30.99 -31.10 -18.32
N SER A 142 29.99 -30.48 -18.96
CA SER A 142 29.44 -30.95 -20.23
C SER A 142 30.11 -30.27 -21.41
N THR A 143 30.37 -31.03 -22.47
CA THR A 143 30.79 -30.50 -23.77
C THR A 143 29.62 -30.54 -24.75
N ASN A 144 29.57 -29.59 -25.69
CA ASN A 144 28.53 -29.60 -26.73
C ASN A 144 28.66 -30.79 -27.69
N VAL A 145 29.84 -31.42 -27.76
CA VAL A 145 30.14 -32.52 -28.67
C VAL A 145 30.44 -33.78 -27.84
N TYR A 146 29.44 -34.64 -27.70
CA TYR A 146 29.51 -35.89 -26.94
C TYR A 146 30.73 -36.77 -27.28
N GLN A 147 31.16 -36.77 -28.55
CA GLN A 147 32.34 -37.53 -28.98
C GLN A 147 33.64 -37.07 -28.29
N LEU A 148 33.74 -35.79 -27.93
CA LEU A 148 34.92 -35.26 -27.22
C LEU A 148 35.00 -35.79 -25.79
N GLU A 149 33.86 -35.99 -25.14
CA GLU A 149 33.80 -36.62 -23.81
C GLU A 149 34.22 -38.09 -23.90
N GLN A 150 33.64 -38.84 -24.84
CA GLN A 150 33.88 -40.27 -24.95
C GLN A 150 35.31 -40.59 -25.39
N LYS A 151 35.85 -39.87 -26.38
CA LYS A 151 37.15 -40.16 -26.98
C LYS A 151 38.31 -39.50 -26.22
N TYR A 152 38.13 -38.25 -25.79
CA TYR A 152 39.22 -37.44 -25.24
C TYR A 152 39.03 -37.11 -23.75
N ARG A 153 37.92 -37.54 -23.13
CA ARG A 153 37.63 -37.31 -21.70
C ARG A 153 37.66 -35.82 -21.33
N MET A 154 37.20 -34.96 -22.24
CA MET A 154 37.14 -33.50 -22.00
C MET A 154 36.17 -33.12 -20.86
N ASN A 155 35.30 -34.03 -20.45
CA ASN A 155 34.43 -33.87 -19.29
C ASN A 155 35.10 -34.18 -17.93
N VAL A 156 36.40 -34.50 -17.91
CA VAL A 156 37.18 -34.65 -16.66
C VAL A 156 37.81 -33.31 -16.31
N SER A 157 37.36 -32.74 -15.20
CA SER A 157 37.85 -31.45 -14.67
C SER A 157 39.27 -31.56 -14.14
N LEU A 158 39.95 -30.40 -14.04
CA LEU A 158 41.29 -30.33 -13.43
C LEU A 158 41.26 -30.84 -11.98
N PHE A 159 40.19 -30.51 -11.25
CA PHE A 159 39.95 -30.99 -9.89
C PHE A 159 39.95 -32.52 -9.84
N GLU A 160 39.16 -33.19 -10.69
CA GLU A 160 39.11 -34.66 -10.73
C GLU A 160 40.48 -35.28 -11.07
N ARG A 161 41.25 -34.67 -11.98
CA ARG A 161 42.60 -35.17 -12.33
C ARG A 161 43.59 -35.05 -11.18
N MET A 162 43.42 -34.07 -10.31
CA MET A 162 44.34 -33.79 -9.19
C MET A 162 43.99 -34.53 -7.91
N ILE A 163 42.87 -35.26 -7.84
CA ILE A 163 42.50 -36.05 -6.65
C ILE A 163 43.45 -37.25 -6.52
N LEU A 164 44.33 -37.19 -5.52
CA LEU A 164 45.29 -38.25 -5.20
C LEU A 164 44.83 -39.19 -4.07
N THR A 165 43.89 -38.75 -3.24
CA THR A 165 43.38 -39.54 -2.10
C THR A 165 41.87 -39.35 -1.91
N LYS A 166 41.21 -40.38 -1.38
CA LYS A 166 39.80 -40.30 -1.01
C LYS A 166 39.69 -39.70 0.39
N SER A 167 38.99 -38.57 0.53
CA SER A 167 38.69 -37.98 1.83
C SER A 167 37.41 -38.56 2.41
N THR A 168 37.46 -38.95 3.68
CA THR A 168 36.27 -39.21 4.50
C THR A 168 35.70 -37.88 4.97
N CYS A 169 34.47 -37.56 4.57
CA CYS A 169 33.82 -36.31 4.91
C CYS A 169 32.67 -36.52 5.92
N THR A 170 32.38 -35.48 6.69
CA THR A 170 31.17 -35.39 7.52
C THR A 170 30.16 -34.52 6.79
N GLN A 171 28.92 -34.98 6.65
CA GLN A 171 27.83 -34.26 6.02
C GLN A 171 26.96 -33.56 7.07
N HIS A 172 26.53 -32.34 6.75
CA HIS A 172 25.75 -31.46 7.64
C HIS A 172 24.36 -31.10 7.10
N ARG A 173 23.96 -31.69 5.96
CA ARG A 173 22.77 -31.30 5.19
C ARG A 173 21.60 -32.23 5.41
N MET A 174 21.76 -33.50 5.09
CA MET A 174 20.68 -34.48 4.90
C MET A 174 20.35 -35.20 6.21
N CYS A 175 19.09 -35.55 6.42
CA CYS A 175 18.74 -36.55 7.43
C CYS A 175 19.39 -37.91 7.11
N PRO A 176 19.68 -38.75 8.13
CA PRO A 176 20.41 -40.01 7.94
C PRO A 176 19.82 -40.95 6.90
N GLU A 177 18.49 -41.02 6.80
CA GLU A 177 17.79 -41.91 5.88
C GLU A 177 18.04 -41.50 4.42
N VAL A 178 18.09 -40.19 4.15
CA VAL A 178 18.41 -39.66 2.81
C VAL A 178 19.90 -39.83 2.51
N ALA A 179 20.77 -39.53 3.46
CA ALA A 179 22.21 -39.72 3.30
C ALA A 179 22.58 -41.19 3.01
N ASP A 180 21.90 -42.14 3.65
CA ASP A 180 22.13 -43.57 3.45
C ASP A 180 21.94 -44.01 1.98
N LEU A 181 21.08 -43.34 1.20
CA LEU A 181 20.90 -43.66 -0.22
C LEU A 181 22.17 -43.49 -1.05
N ILE A 182 23.05 -42.55 -0.69
CA ILE A 182 24.26 -42.25 -1.45
C ILE A 182 25.51 -42.88 -0.82
N VAL A 183 25.45 -43.32 0.45
CA VAL A 183 26.56 -44.01 1.14
C VAL A 183 26.61 -45.49 0.79
N GLY A 184 27.66 -45.92 0.11
CA GLY A 184 27.88 -47.28 -0.40
C GLY A 184 27.61 -47.42 -1.91
N PRO A 185 26.53 -46.83 -2.45
CA PRO A 185 26.34 -46.72 -3.90
C PRO A 185 27.30 -45.74 -4.57
N ILE A 186 27.47 -44.53 -4.01
CA ILE A 186 28.25 -43.44 -4.62
C ILE A 186 29.48 -43.11 -3.76
N TYR A 187 29.27 -42.74 -2.50
CA TYR A 187 30.36 -42.44 -1.56
C TYR A 187 30.72 -43.68 -0.76
N GLU A 188 32.00 -44.00 -0.61
CA GLU A 188 32.42 -45.15 0.21
C GLU A 188 32.09 -44.94 1.69
N GLN A 189 32.34 -43.73 2.20
CA GLN A 189 32.03 -43.34 3.58
C GLN A 189 31.64 -41.85 3.62
N LEU A 190 30.52 -41.56 4.29
CA LEU A 190 30.06 -40.19 4.58
C LEU A 190 29.41 -40.21 5.96
N HIS A 191 29.98 -39.51 6.92
CA HIS A 191 29.51 -39.54 8.31
C HIS A 191 28.46 -38.44 8.55
N ASN A 192 27.44 -38.73 9.35
CA ASN A 192 26.41 -37.75 9.70
C ASN A 192 26.90 -36.86 10.85
N HIS A 193 26.84 -35.55 10.68
CA HIS A 193 27.04 -34.62 11.80
C HIS A 193 25.88 -34.76 12.82
N PRO A 194 26.12 -34.69 14.15
CA PRO A 194 25.07 -34.86 15.15
C PRO A 194 23.82 -34.00 14.94
N LYS A 195 24.00 -32.77 14.44
CA LYS A 195 22.91 -31.84 14.08
C LYS A 195 21.84 -32.47 13.19
N VAL A 196 22.21 -33.30 12.21
CA VAL A 196 21.24 -33.87 11.27
C VAL A 196 20.37 -34.97 11.89
N LEU A 197 20.79 -35.51 13.04
CA LEU A 197 20.02 -36.50 13.81
C LEU A 197 18.84 -35.85 14.55
N GLU A 198 18.88 -34.53 14.75
CA GLU A 198 17.89 -33.74 15.49
C GLU A 198 16.82 -33.13 14.57
N TYR A 199 16.87 -33.38 13.27
CA TYR A 199 15.91 -32.79 12.34
C TYR A 199 14.47 -33.24 12.60
N PRO A 200 13.50 -32.32 12.50
CA PRO A 200 12.11 -32.64 12.74
C PRO A 200 11.58 -33.56 11.63
N HIS A 201 10.68 -34.47 12.01
CA HIS A 201 9.94 -35.28 11.05
C HIS A 201 9.06 -34.39 10.15
N VAL A 202 8.93 -34.75 8.88
CA VAL A 202 8.01 -34.07 7.96
C VAL A 202 6.57 -34.26 8.43
N LYS A 203 5.84 -33.16 8.61
CA LYS A 203 4.44 -33.16 9.06
C LYS A 203 3.54 -33.79 8.00
N GLY A 204 2.55 -34.56 8.45
CA GLY A 204 1.55 -35.16 7.56
C GLY A 204 1.99 -36.44 6.85
N VAL A 205 3.25 -36.85 6.97
CA VAL A 205 3.78 -38.04 6.29
C VAL A 205 4.38 -39.00 7.32
N VAL A 206 4.27 -40.31 7.11
CA VAL A 206 4.77 -41.32 8.07
C VAL A 206 6.30 -41.46 8.02
N LYS A 207 6.92 -41.24 6.85
CA LYS A 207 8.35 -41.39 6.65
C LYS A 207 8.96 -40.14 6.01
N ASN A 208 10.17 -39.78 6.43
CA ASN A 208 10.94 -38.68 5.86
C ASN A 208 11.51 -39.02 4.47
N LEU A 209 11.79 -40.29 4.20
CA LEU A 209 12.21 -40.77 2.90
C LEU A 209 11.19 -41.77 2.36
N TYR A 210 10.72 -41.57 1.13
CA TYR A 210 9.88 -42.55 0.45
C TYR A 210 10.02 -42.50 -1.08
N PHE A 211 10.05 -43.67 -1.70
CA PHE A 211 10.02 -43.88 -3.15
C PHE A 211 8.66 -44.47 -3.56
N LEU A 212 7.82 -43.66 -4.19
CA LEU A 212 6.58 -44.12 -4.81
C LEU A 212 6.91 -44.78 -6.15
N THR A 213 6.76 -46.11 -6.22
CA THR A 213 6.98 -46.86 -7.46
C THR A 213 5.70 -46.95 -8.30
N HIS A 214 5.83 -46.86 -9.62
CA HIS A 214 4.73 -47.08 -10.56
C HIS A 214 5.24 -47.65 -11.90
N SER A 215 4.33 -48.17 -12.71
CA SER A 215 4.59 -48.70 -14.05
C SER A 215 4.01 -47.84 -15.19
N GLN A 216 3.46 -46.65 -14.87
CA GLN A 216 2.89 -45.73 -15.87
C GLN A 216 3.95 -45.26 -16.87
N LEU A 217 3.67 -45.42 -18.18
CA LEU A 217 4.61 -45.11 -19.26
C LEU A 217 4.84 -43.61 -19.43
N GLU A 218 6.05 -43.26 -19.88
CA GLU A 218 6.44 -41.91 -20.20
C GLU A 218 5.75 -41.39 -21.48
N ASN A 219 5.51 -40.09 -21.54
CA ASN A 219 5.04 -39.38 -22.70
C ASN A 219 6.23 -38.86 -23.52
N THR A 220 6.15 -39.02 -24.84
CA THR A 220 7.14 -38.49 -25.76
C THR A 220 6.56 -37.26 -26.45
N ASP A 221 7.17 -36.09 -26.20
CA ASP A 221 6.84 -34.87 -26.91
C ASP A 221 7.81 -34.73 -28.10
N THR A 222 7.27 -34.77 -29.31
CA THR A 222 8.04 -34.70 -30.56
C THR A 222 8.67 -33.32 -30.79
N GLU A 223 8.15 -32.24 -30.19
CA GLU A 223 8.66 -30.89 -30.41
C GLU A 223 9.87 -30.54 -29.53
N LEU A 224 9.95 -31.10 -28.31
CA LEU A 224 10.95 -30.70 -27.31
C LEU A 224 12.12 -31.68 -27.15
N LEU A 225 12.13 -32.82 -27.88
CA LEU A 225 13.11 -33.91 -27.71
C LEU A 225 13.28 -34.36 -26.23
N SER A 226 12.30 -34.08 -25.37
CA SER A 226 12.35 -34.33 -23.93
C SER A 226 11.23 -35.26 -23.50
N LYS A 227 11.45 -35.94 -22.37
CA LYS A 227 10.48 -36.86 -21.77
C LYS A 227 9.66 -36.17 -20.68
N SER A 228 8.43 -36.65 -20.50
CA SER A 228 7.53 -36.26 -19.41
C SER A 228 6.68 -37.44 -18.95
N ASN A 229 6.05 -37.33 -17.79
CA ASN A 229 5.18 -38.35 -17.23
C ASN A 229 4.02 -37.68 -16.47
N TYR A 230 2.80 -37.77 -17.03
CA TYR A 230 1.61 -37.17 -16.44
C TYR A 230 1.26 -37.73 -15.06
N TYR A 231 1.48 -39.02 -14.83
CA TYR A 231 1.18 -39.65 -13.54
C TYR A 231 2.06 -39.05 -12.44
N GLU A 232 3.37 -38.99 -12.67
CA GLU A 232 4.32 -38.40 -11.72
C GLU A 232 3.99 -36.92 -11.46
N ALA A 233 3.71 -36.15 -12.51
CA ALA A 233 3.41 -34.74 -12.40
C ALA A 233 2.14 -34.49 -11.57
N ASN A 234 1.09 -35.28 -11.79
CA ASN A 234 -0.17 -35.18 -11.06
C ASN A 234 -0.01 -35.58 -9.59
N PHE A 235 0.72 -36.66 -9.31
CA PHE A 235 0.98 -37.08 -7.93
C PHE A 235 1.79 -36.03 -7.17
N ILE A 236 2.91 -35.55 -7.74
CA ILE A 236 3.78 -34.54 -7.11
C ILE A 236 3.02 -33.24 -6.86
N SER A 237 2.21 -32.78 -7.83
CA SER A 237 1.35 -31.60 -7.64
C SER A 237 0.42 -31.78 -6.45
N GLY A 238 -0.16 -32.97 -6.28
CA GLY A 238 -1.04 -33.27 -5.16
C GLY A 238 -0.34 -33.38 -3.81
N LEU A 239 0.84 -34.01 -3.78
CA LEU A 239 1.66 -34.09 -2.58
C LEU A 239 2.16 -32.70 -2.16
N CYS A 240 2.57 -31.87 -3.11
CA CYS A 240 2.98 -30.49 -2.85
C CYS A 240 1.86 -29.69 -2.19
N GLU A 241 0.64 -29.73 -2.74
CA GLU A 241 -0.52 -29.04 -2.16
C GLU A 241 -0.84 -29.56 -0.75
N TYR A 242 -0.79 -30.87 -0.56
CA TYR A 242 -0.98 -31.47 0.77
C TYR A 242 0.05 -30.97 1.79
N LEU A 243 1.33 -30.91 1.43
CA LEU A 243 2.39 -30.42 2.31
C LEU A 243 2.23 -28.92 2.63
N LEU A 244 1.84 -28.09 1.64
CA LEU A 244 1.50 -26.69 1.92
C LEU A 244 0.34 -26.59 2.92
N ASN A 245 -0.66 -27.46 2.80
CA ASN A 245 -1.77 -27.53 3.75
C ASN A 245 -1.34 -27.98 5.15
N GLN A 246 -0.20 -28.70 5.31
CA GLN A 246 0.42 -28.99 6.61
C GLN A 246 1.09 -27.78 7.27
N GLY A 247 1.06 -26.61 6.61
CA GLY A 247 1.66 -25.37 7.10
C GLY A 247 3.11 -25.15 6.67
N TYR A 248 3.63 -25.91 5.70
CA TYR A 248 4.93 -25.60 5.10
C TYR A 248 4.82 -24.38 4.20
N SER A 249 5.81 -23.49 4.30
CA SER A 249 5.93 -22.36 3.38
C SER A 249 6.51 -22.79 2.04
N LYS A 250 6.18 -22.06 0.97
CA LYS A 250 6.50 -22.42 -0.41
C LYS A 250 8.01 -22.48 -0.69
N ASP A 251 8.78 -21.65 0.01
CA ASP A 251 10.24 -21.60 -0.03
C ASP A 251 10.91 -22.83 0.57
N ARG A 252 10.21 -23.59 1.45
CA ARG A 252 10.74 -24.80 2.10
C ARG A 252 10.52 -26.09 1.31
N ILE A 253 9.87 -25.99 0.15
CA ILE A 253 9.59 -27.12 -0.75
C ILE A 253 10.20 -26.82 -2.12
N THR A 254 10.82 -27.82 -2.73
CA THR A 254 11.23 -27.76 -4.13
C THR A 254 10.82 -29.02 -4.87
N ILE A 255 10.31 -28.84 -6.09
CA ILE A 255 10.06 -29.93 -7.03
C ILE A 255 11.24 -30.03 -7.99
N LEU A 256 11.92 -31.17 -7.95
CA LEU A 256 13.00 -31.51 -8.86
C LEU A 256 12.54 -32.54 -9.90
N THR A 257 13.07 -32.42 -11.09
CA THR A 257 12.84 -33.38 -12.18
C THR A 257 14.12 -33.58 -12.98
N THR A 258 14.28 -34.76 -13.57
CA THR A 258 15.44 -35.09 -14.41
C THR A 258 15.30 -34.60 -15.85
N TYR A 259 14.10 -34.17 -16.28
CA TYR A 259 13.83 -33.74 -17.66
C TYR A 259 13.12 -32.38 -17.73
N THR A 260 13.50 -31.56 -18.72
CA THR A 260 12.94 -30.23 -18.98
C THR A 260 11.47 -30.29 -19.41
N GLY A 261 11.10 -31.27 -20.24
CA GLY A 261 9.71 -31.52 -20.63
C GLY A 261 8.79 -31.75 -19.41
N GLN A 262 9.27 -32.53 -18.44
CA GLN A 262 8.55 -32.72 -17.17
C GLN A 262 8.50 -31.43 -16.34
N MET A 263 9.55 -30.61 -16.34
CA MET A 263 9.54 -29.31 -15.64
C MET A 263 8.43 -28.40 -16.21
N PHE A 264 8.30 -28.31 -17.53
CA PHE A 264 7.23 -27.53 -18.17
C PHE A 264 5.85 -28.11 -17.87
N LEU A 265 5.71 -29.43 -17.90
CA LEU A 265 4.46 -30.12 -17.54
C LEU A 265 4.06 -29.82 -16.08
N LEU A 266 4.99 -29.93 -15.14
CA LEU A 266 4.78 -29.60 -13.73
C LEU A 266 4.38 -28.13 -13.54
N LYS A 267 5.07 -27.19 -14.21
CA LYS A 267 4.72 -25.76 -14.18
C LYS A 267 3.31 -25.49 -14.73
N LYS A 268 2.84 -26.28 -15.70
CA LYS A 268 1.49 -26.18 -16.27
C LYS A 268 0.43 -26.81 -15.36
N ASN A 269 0.75 -27.92 -14.69
CA ASN A 269 -0.20 -28.70 -13.88
C ASN A 269 -0.23 -28.32 -12.39
N ILE A 270 0.62 -27.39 -11.95
CA ILE A 270 0.66 -26.97 -10.55
C ILE A 270 -0.61 -26.19 -10.20
N SER A 271 -1.21 -26.48 -9.03
CA SER A 271 -2.40 -25.76 -8.57
C SER A 271 -2.05 -24.33 -8.16
N ALA A 272 -3.04 -23.42 -8.17
CA ALA A 272 -2.86 -22.03 -7.78
C ALA A 272 -2.29 -21.87 -6.36
N SER A 273 -2.62 -22.79 -5.45
CA SER A 273 -2.08 -22.85 -4.09
C SER A 273 -0.57 -23.02 -4.07
N CYS A 274 -0.04 -23.78 -5.03
CA CYS A 274 1.38 -24.12 -5.14
C CYS A 274 2.18 -23.13 -6.00
N THR A 275 1.55 -22.09 -6.57
CA THR A 275 2.24 -21.02 -7.31
C THR A 275 3.28 -20.35 -6.41
N GLY A 276 4.55 -20.35 -6.85
CA GLY A 276 5.69 -19.83 -6.10
C GLY A 276 6.60 -20.91 -5.50
N VAL A 277 6.19 -22.18 -5.50
CA VAL A 277 7.09 -23.30 -5.21
C VAL A 277 8.11 -23.42 -6.35
N ARG A 278 9.38 -23.63 -5.99
CA ARG A 278 10.46 -23.76 -6.99
C ARG A 278 10.35 -25.09 -7.73
N ILE A 279 10.31 -25.02 -9.07
CA ILE A 279 10.31 -26.18 -9.97
C ILE A 279 11.47 -26.04 -10.96
N THR A 280 12.40 -26.97 -10.93
CA THR A 280 13.57 -26.94 -11.83
C THR A 280 14.13 -28.33 -12.11
N CYS A 281 15.00 -28.41 -13.10
CA CYS A 281 15.76 -29.63 -13.40
C CYS A 281 16.89 -29.83 -12.39
N VAL A 282 17.27 -31.09 -12.14
CA VAL A 282 18.36 -31.49 -11.25
C VAL A 282 19.66 -30.73 -11.56
N ASP A 283 20.03 -30.61 -12.85
CA ASP A 283 21.25 -29.93 -13.28
C ASP A 283 21.30 -28.46 -12.87
N ASN A 284 20.14 -27.80 -12.86
CA ASN A 284 20.02 -26.37 -12.51
C ASN A 284 19.85 -26.15 -11.00
N TYR A 285 20.11 -27.17 -10.17
CA TYR A 285 19.93 -27.15 -8.72
C TYR A 285 21.21 -27.55 -7.97
N GLN A 286 22.35 -27.63 -8.66
CA GLN A 286 23.64 -27.87 -8.01
C GLN A 286 23.99 -26.70 -7.06
N GLY A 287 24.71 -27.01 -5.99
CA GLY A 287 25.00 -26.07 -4.90
C GLY A 287 23.80 -25.75 -3.99
N GLU A 288 22.57 -26.02 -4.42
CA GLU A 288 21.36 -25.65 -3.69
C GLU A 288 20.80 -26.81 -2.85
N GLU A 289 19.99 -26.45 -1.86
CA GLU A 289 19.35 -27.38 -0.91
C GLU A 289 17.99 -26.84 -0.46
N ASN A 290 17.11 -27.76 -0.03
CA ASN A 290 15.85 -27.38 0.62
C ASN A 290 15.44 -28.39 1.69
N ASP A 291 14.51 -27.99 2.54
CA ASP A 291 14.00 -28.84 3.62
C ASP A 291 13.25 -30.05 3.07
N ILE A 292 12.39 -29.86 2.06
CA ILE A 292 11.64 -30.94 1.42
C ILE A 292 11.86 -30.92 -0.10
N ILE A 293 12.27 -32.07 -0.64
CA ILE A 293 12.42 -32.29 -2.08
C ILE A 293 11.39 -33.31 -2.58
N LEU A 294 10.64 -32.92 -3.61
CA LEU A 294 9.77 -33.80 -4.39
C LEU A 294 10.45 -34.09 -5.73
N LEU A 295 10.88 -35.34 -5.96
CA LEU A 295 11.69 -35.72 -7.11
C LEU A 295 10.88 -36.57 -8.10
N SER A 296 10.78 -36.12 -9.35
CA SER A 296 10.24 -36.87 -10.50
C SER A 296 11.38 -37.47 -11.31
N LEU A 297 11.37 -38.79 -11.53
CA LEU A 297 12.40 -39.48 -12.32
C LEU A 297 11.99 -39.67 -13.79
N VAL A 298 10.70 -39.59 -14.11
CA VAL A 298 10.08 -39.57 -15.44
C VAL A 298 10.13 -40.88 -16.22
N ARG A 299 11.29 -41.55 -16.22
CA ARG A 299 11.58 -42.67 -17.13
C ARG A 299 10.79 -43.91 -16.76
N SER A 300 10.02 -44.37 -17.73
CA SER A 300 9.22 -45.58 -17.66
C SER A 300 8.85 -45.98 -19.09
N ASN A 301 9.50 -47.00 -19.63
CA ASN A 301 9.33 -47.44 -21.01
C ASN A 301 9.52 -48.96 -21.10
N GLU A 302 9.07 -49.56 -22.20
CA GLU A 302 9.09 -51.02 -22.40
C GLU A 302 10.50 -51.61 -22.50
N ASP A 303 11.48 -50.79 -22.90
CA ASP A 303 12.88 -51.21 -23.09
C ASP A 303 13.74 -51.06 -21.82
N ASP A 304 13.15 -50.66 -20.69
CA ASP A 304 13.85 -50.36 -19.42
C ASP A 304 15.05 -49.41 -19.58
N GLN A 305 14.96 -48.49 -20.55
CA GLN A 305 15.97 -47.48 -20.79
C GLN A 305 15.80 -46.30 -19.84
N ILE A 306 16.81 -46.09 -18.99
CA ILE A 306 16.78 -45.04 -17.97
C ILE A 306 17.51 -43.77 -18.41
N GLY A 307 18.33 -43.86 -19.48
CA GLY A 307 19.11 -42.76 -20.04
C GLY A 307 19.83 -41.94 -18.97
N PHE A 308 19.54 -40.64 -18.96
CA PHE A 308 20.11 -39.63 -18.07
C PHE A 308 20.03 -39.97 -16.57
N VAL A 309 18.98 -40.67 -16.14
CA VAL A 309 18.76 -41.06 -14.74
C VAL A 309 19.75 -42.15 -14.30
N GLY A 310 20.42 -42.81 -15.25
CA GLY A 310 21.46 -43.82 -15.00
C GLY A 310 22.87 -43.27 -14.83
N ILE A 311 23.08 -41.95 -14.83
CA ILE A 311 24.41 -41.36 -14.65
C ILE A 311 24.63 -41.11 -13.16
N ASP A 312 25.63 -41.78 -12.56
CA ASP A 312 25.88 -41.77 -11.11
C ASP A 312 26.03 -40.35 -10.54
N ASN A 313 26.73 -39.46 -11.25
CA ASN A 313 26.89 -38.06 -10.89
C ASN A 313 25.55 -37.32 -10.71
N ARG A 314 24.57 -37.63 -11.59
CA ARG A 314 23.23 -37.02 -11.56
C ARG A 314 22.34 -37.66 -10.51
N ILE A 315 22.49 -38.96 -10.27
CA ILE A 315 21.84 -39.66 -9.15
C ILE A 315 22.30 -39.01 -7.84
N CYS A 316 23.61 -38.78 -7.69
CA CYS A 316 24.18 -38.11 -6.53
C CYS A 316 23.55 -36.74 -6.29
N VAL A 317 23.50 -35.90 -7.33
CA VAL A 317 22.90 -34.58 -7.23
C VAL A 317 21.41 -34.67 -6.92
N ALA A 318 20.65 -35.57 -7.55
CA ALA A 318 19.21 -35.68 -7.30
C ALA A 318 18.89 -36.12 -5.87
N LEU A 319 19.67 -37.06 -5.31
CA LEU A 319 19.43 -37.67 -4.00
C LEU A 319 20.04 -36.90 -2.81
N SER A 320 20.75 -35.79 -3.03
CA SER A 320 21.49 -35.07 -1.99
C SER A 320 21.01 -33.64 -1.70
N ARG A 321 19.80 -33.27 -2.16
CA ARG A 321 19.27 -31.90 -2.04
C ARG A 321 18.30 -31.69 -0.88
N ALA A 322 17.78 -32.76 -0.30
CA ALA A 322 16.84 -32.70 0.81
C ALA A 322 17.53 -32.64 2.16
N LYS A 323 17.05 -31.77 3.05
CA LYS A 323 17.52 -31.73 4.45
C LYS A 323 16.66 -32.58 5.36
N HIS A 324 15.35 -32.38 5.36
CA HIS A 324 14.42 -33.06 6.28
C HIS A 324 13.70 -34.24 5.62
N GLY A 325 13.24 -34.09 4.38
CA GLY A 325 12.50 -35.17 3.71
C GLY A 325 12.59 -35.17 2.19
N MET A 326 12.55 -36.38 1.64
CA MET A 326 12.71 -36.66 0.23
C MET A 326 11.63 -37.64 -0.25
N TYR A 327 10.86 -37.20 -1.24
CA TYR A 327 9.77 -38.00 -1.81
C TYR A 327 10.03 -38.19 -3.31
N ILE A 328 10.35 -39.41 -3.69
CA ILE A 328 10.77 -39.78 -5.05
C ILE A 328 9.59 -40.47 -5.73
N VAL A 329 9.33 -40.14 -6.99
CA VAL A 329 8.34 -40.80 -7.83
C VAL A 329 9.02 -41.28 -9.10
N GLY A 330 8.86 -42.55 -9.43
CA GLY A 330 9.41 -43.14 -10.65
C GLY A 330 9.13 -44.63 -10.77
N ASN A 331 9.65 -45.26 -11.81
CA ASN A 331 9.56 -46.71 -12.01
C ASN A 331 10.77 -47.43 -11.41
N LEU A 332 10.67 -47.84 -10.13
CA LEU A 332 11.79 -48.48 -9.41
C LEU A 332 12.16 -49.82 -10.04
N GLU A 333 11.17 -50.58 -10.51
CA GLU A 333 11.39 -51.88 -11.12
C GLU A 333 12.26 -51.75 -12.38
N SER A 334 11.96 -50.77 -13.25
CA SER A 334 12.75 -50.48 -14.44
C SER A 334 14.18 -50.03 -14.09
N LEU A 335 14.33 -49.17 -13.07
CA LEU A 335 15.63 -48.71 -12.58
C LEU A 335 16.50 -49.87 -12.03
N MET A 336 15.89 -50.85 -11.37
CA MET A 336 16.59 -52.02 -10.81
C MET A 336 16.87 -53.12 -11.85
N LYS A 337 16.00 -53.31 -12.85
CA LYS A 337 16.21 -54.27 -13.94
C LYS A 337 17.37 -53.86 -14.85
N ASN A 338 17.58 -52.55 -15.01
CA ASN A 338 18.67 -52.01 -15.82
C ASN A 338 20.06 -52.51 -15.34
N LYS A 339 21.07 -52.43 -16.21
CA LYS A 339 22.46 -52.78 -15.91
C LYS A 339 23.15 -51.84 -14.91
N ASN A 340 22.53 -50.71 -14.54
CA ASN A 340 23.10 -49.77 -13.58
C ASN A 340 23.21 -50.41 -12.16
N LYS A 341 24.44 -50.48 -11.64
CA LYS A 341 24.75 -51.07 -10.32
C LYS A 341 24.32 -50.18 -9.15
N THR A 342 24.33 -48.87 -9.35
CA THR A 342 24.01 -47.85 -8.35
C THR A 342 22.54 -47.92 -7.96
N TRP A 343 21.63 -47.92 -8.94
CA TRP A 343 20.19 -48.08 -8.70
C TRP A 343 19.83 -49.42 -8.05
N LYS A 344 20.54 -50.50 -8.36
CA LYS A 344 20.35 -51.79 -7.66
C LYS A 344 20.67 -51.70 -6.17
N LYS A 345 21.78 -51.07 -5.81
CA LYS A 345 22.14 -50.86 -4.40
C LYS A 345 21.17 -49.91 -3.70
N ILE A 346 20.77 -48.82 -4.37
CA ILE A 346 19.79 -47.85 -3.85
C ILE A 346 18.43 -48.54 -3.63
N GLY A 347 17.95 -49.29 -4.62
CA GLY A 347 16.72 -50.06 -4.55
C GLY A 347 16.72 -51.06 -3.39
N ALA A 348 17.80 -51.83 -3.24
CA ALA A 348 17.94 -52.77 -2.12
C ALA A 348 17.90 -52.07 -0.75
N LYS A 349 18.48 -50.86 -0.62
CA LYS A 349 18.38 -50.05 0.61
C LYS A 349 16.96 -49.55 0.87
N LEU A 350 16.28 -49.08 -0.18
CA LEU A 350 14.89 -48.64 -0.09
C LEU A 350 13.97 -49.80 0.34
N GLU A 351 14.14 -50.98 -0.24
CA GLU A 351 13.39 -52.19 0.13
C GLU A 351 13.67 -52.62 1.57
N ALA A 352 14.94 -52.68 1.98
CA ALA A 352 15.35 -53.06 3.33
C ALA A 352 14.82 -52.09 4.41
N GLY A 353 14.74 -50.78 4.12
CA GLY A 353 14.15 -49.77 5.01
C GLY A 353 12.61 -49.69 4.94
N GLY A 354 11.98 -50.43 4.03
CA GLY A 354 10.56 -50.27 3.69
C GLY A 354 10.23 -48.85 3.21
N HIS A 355 11.18 -48.18 2.56
CA HIS A 355 11.08 -46.82 2.03
C HIS A 355 10.59 -46.79 0.58
N CYS A 356 10.03 -47.88 0.07
CA CYS A 356 9.44 -47.93 -1.26
C CYS A 356 8.11 -48.69 -1.29
N GLY A 357 7.24 -48.33 -2.23
CA GLY A 357 5.98 -49.02 -2.48
C GLY A 357 5.07 -48.27 -3.45
N GLU A 358 3.94 -48.88 -3.79
CA GLU A 358 2.97 -48.32 -4.74
C GLU A 358 2.09 -47.19 -4.16
N SER A 359 2.16 -46.97 -2.85
CA SER A 359 1.43 -45.90 -2.17
C SER A 359 2.27 -45.29 -1.05
N LEU A 360 2.16 -43.98 -0.85
CA LEU A 360 2.74 -43.24 0.26
C LEU A 360 1.75 -43.21 1.43
N GLU A 361 2.22 -43.49 2.65
CA GLU A 361 1.41 -43.36 3.86
C GLU A 361 1.51 -41.94 4.45
N LEU A 362 0.37 -41.25 4.48
CA LEU A 362 0.17 -39.98 5.16
C LEU A 362 -0.39 -40.22 6.56
N ILE A 363 -0.08 -39.36 7.52
CA ILE A 363 -0.58 -39.45 8.89
C ILE A 363 -1.17 -38.11 9.34
N CYS A 364 -2.38 -38.17 9.90
CA CYS A 364 -3.01 -37.00 10.47
C CYS A 364 -2.47 -36.71 11.87
N ALA A 365 -1.91 -35.51 12.07
CA ALA A 365 -1.40 -35.09 13.37
C ALA A 365 -2.48 -35.02 14.47
N GLN A 366 -3.75 -34.77 14.11
CA GLN A 366 -4.86 -34.65 15.07
C GLN A 366 -5.44 -36.01 15.47
N HIS A 367 -5.75 -36.87 14.50
CA HIS A 367 -6.46 -38.14 14.75
C HIS A 367 -5.56 -39.38 14.70
N GLY A 368 -4.30 -39.25 14.28
CA GLY A 368 -3.39 -40.40 14.10
C GLY A 368 -3.75 -41.33 12.93
N ASN A 369 -4.85 -41.06 12.21
CA ASN A 369 -5.29 -41.86 11.07
C ASN A 369 -4.27 -41.85 9.95
N LYS A 370 -3.99 -43.03 9.41
CA LYS A 370 -3.11 -43.23 8.26
C LYS A 370 -3.91 -43.34 6.97
N THR A 371 -3.49 -42.61 5.93
CA THR A 371 -4.12 -42.64 4.61
C THR A 371 -3.08 -42.99 3.56
N LYS A 372 -3.36 -43.99 2.73
CA LYS A 372 -2.50 -44.38 1.60
C LYS A 372 -2.85 -43.57 0.36
N VAL A 373 -1.87 -42.91 -0.23
CA VAL A 373 -2.03 -42.12 -1.46
C VAL A 373 -1.11 -42.66 -2.56
N SER A 374 -1.67 -42.90 -3.74
CA SER A 374 -0.94 -43.37 -4.93
C SER A 374 -1.29 -42.56 -6.17
N GLU A 375 -2.35 -41.75 -6.13
CA GLU A 375 -2.80 -40.91 -7.24
C GLU A 375 -3.34 -39.58 -6.74
N ARG A 376 -3.48 -38.63 -7.67
CA ARG A 376 -3.93 -37.27 -7.35
C ARG A 376 -5.31 -37.24 -6.67
N ALA A 377 -6.22 -38.13 -7.06
CA ALA A 377 -7.58 -38.17 -6.51
C ALA A 377 -7.59 -38.49 -5.00
N HIS A 378 -6.62 -39.27 -4.50
CA HIS A 378 -6.54 -39.63 -3.08
C HIS A 378 -6.27 -38.43 -2.16
N PHE A 379 -5.78 -37.29 -2.70
CA PHE A 379 -5.59 -36.06 -1.93
C PHE A 379 -6.86 -35.21 -1.79
N ALA A 380 -7.91 -35.48 -2.58
CA ALA A 380 -9.17 -34.73 -2.52
C ALA A 380 -9.83 -34.69 -1.12
N PRO A 381 -9.91 -35.80 -0.34
CA PRO A 381 -10.43 -35.75 1.03
C PRO A 381 -9.47 -35.07 2.03
N LEU A 382 -8.21 -34.83 1.65
CA LEU A 382 -7.15 -34.31 2.51
C LEU A 382 -6.85 -32.82 2.26
N LYS A 383 -7.72 -32.11 1.52
CA LYS A 383 -7.53 -30.71 1.11
C LYS A 383 -7.33 -29.72 2.25
N LEU A 384 -7.76 -30.04 3.47
CA LEU A 384 -7.54 -29.19 4.63
C LEU A 384 -6.28 -29.59 5.44
N GLY A 385 -5.53 -30.59 4.99
CA GLY A 385 -4.37 -31.14 5.69
C GLY A 385 -4.69 -32.18 6.77
N GLY A 386 -5.97 -32.47 7.05
CA GLY A 386 -6.33 -33.55 7.97
C GLY A 386 -6.68 -34.87 7.26
N CYS A 387 -7.30 -35.80 7.99
CA CYS A 387 -7.68 -37.12 7.49
C CYS A 387 -9.06 -37.18 6.78
N GLY A 388 -9.74 -36.06 6.59
CA GLY A 388 -11.07 -36.01 5.95
C GLY A 388 -12.24 -36.45 6.83
N LEU A 389 -12.01 -36.87 8.08
CA LEU A 389 -13.07 -37.05 9.09
C LEU A 389 -13.51 -35.70 9.68
N LYS A 390 -14.62 -35.66 10.40
CA LYS A 390 -14.99 -34.46 11.18
C LYS A 390 -13.91 -34.14 12.21
N CYS A 391 -13.68 -32.87 12.47
CA CYS A 391 -12.75 -32.46 13.51
C CYS A 391 -13.39 -32.65 14.89
N ASP A 392 -12.67 -33.31 15.82
CA ASP A 392 -13.15 -33.54 17.19
C ASP A 392 -12.68 -32.47 18.20
N MET A 393 -11.98 -31.42 17.72
CA MET A 393 -11.48 -30.36 18.58
C MET A 393 -12.58 -29.44 19.09
N VAL A 394 -12.48 -29.06 20.36
CA VAL A 394 -13.34 -28.09 21.03
C VAL A 394 -12.63 -26.74 21.03
N LEU A 395 -13.27 -25.73 20.45
CA LEU A 395 -12.77 -24.35 20.42
C LEU A 395 -12.82 -23.75 21.84
N GLU A 396 -12.11 -22.64 22.08
CA GLU A 396 -12.14 -21.91 23.36
C GLU A 396 -13.57 -21.57 23.83
N CYS A 397 -14.49 -21.35 22.89
CA CYS A 397 -15.89 -21.09 23.17
C CYS A 397 -16.73 -22.33 23.50
N ALA A 398 -16.10 -23.47 23.82
CA ALA A 398 -16.71 -24.77 24.11
C ALA A 398 -17.51 -25.42 22.95
N HIS A 399 -17.51 -24.81 21.76
CA HIS A 399 -18.15 -25.37 20.57
C HIS A 399 -17.19 -26.31 19.82
N ARG A 400 -17.73 -27.40 19.27
CA ARG A 400 -16.95 -28.29 18.39
C ARG A 400 -16.64 -27.62 17.06
N CYS A 401 -15.44 -27.84 16.54
CA CYS A 401 -15.05 -27.36 15.22
C CYS A 401 -16.02 -27.92 14.15
N PRO A 402 -16.68 -27.07 13.33
CA PRO A 402 -17.62 -27.53 12.32
C PRO A 402 -16.94 -28.01 11.03
N LEU A 403 -15.61 -27.86 10.93
CA LEU A 403 -14.85 -28.24 9.75
C LEU A 403 -14.48 -29.73 9.78
N TYR A 404 -14.15 -30.25 8.60
CA TYR A 404 -13.40 -31.51 8.54
C TYR A 404 -12.00 -31.30 9.10
N CYS A 405 -11.39 -32.37 9.60
CA CYS A 405 -10.05 -32.40 10.14
C CYS A 405 -9.09 -31.62 9.23
N HIS A 406 -8.34 -30.70 9.84
CA HIS A 406 -7.50 -29.74 9.15
C HIS A 406 -6.21 -29.52 9.92
N ALA A 407 -5.13 -29.17 9.22
CA ALA A 407 -3.83 -28.95 9.87
C ALA A 407 -3.67 -27.52 10.45
N GLN A 408 -4.55 -26.58 10.10
CA GLN A 408 -4.53 -25.22 10.67
C GLN A 408 -4.86 -25.21 12.16
N ASP A 409 -4.25 -24.28 12.89
CA ASP A 409 -4.52 -24.06 14.32
C ASP A 409 -5.93 -23.49 14.53
N HIS A 410 -6.60 -23.99 15.56
CA HIS A 410 -7.98 -23.62 15.88
C HIS A 410 -8.11 -22.20 16.42
N ASP A 411 -7.03 -21.61 16.93
CA ASP A 411 -6.98 -20.24 17.48
C ASP A 411 -7.32 -19.18 16.43
N GLN A 412 -7.07 -19.48 15.15
CA GLN A 412 -7.38 -18.59 14.04
C GLN A 412 -8.84 -18.69 13.58
N TYR A 413 -9.58 -19.72 14.03
CA TYR A 413 -10.94 -19.97 13.60
C TYR A 413 -11.96 -19.28 14.53
N LYS A 414 -12.68 -18.28 13.99
CA LYS A 414 -13.79 -17.64 14.70
C LYS A 414 -15.07 -18.48 14.58
N CYS A 415 -15.55 -19.00 15.71
CA CYS A 415 -16.76 -19.81 15.78
C CYS A 415 -18.00 -19.08 15.21
N LYS A 416 -18.78 -19.77 14.37
CA LYS A 416 -19.98 -19.23 13.72
C LYS A 416 -21.30 -19.75 14.30
N GLN A 417 -21.27 -20.50 15.40
CA GLN A 417 -22.49 -21.02 16.03
C GLN A 417 -23.25 -19.91 16.77
N ASP A 418 -24.57 -20.04 16.87
CA ASP A 418 -25.50 -19.01 17.36
C ASP A 418 -25.84 -19.15 18.87
N GLU A 419 -25.12 -19.99 19.62
CA GLU A 419 -25.48 -20.39 21.00
C GLU A 419 -24.59 -19.76 22.08
N LYS A 420 -24.37 -18.44 22.04
CA LYS A 420 -23.64 -17.73 23.11
C LYS A 420 -24.59 -17.36 24.25
N ARG A 421 -24.17 -17.53 25.51
CA ARG A 421 -24.92 -17.11 26.71
C ARG A 421 -24.17 -16.03 27.48
N CYS A 422 -24.90 -15.12 28.15
CA CYS A 422 -24.28 -14.16 29.08
C CYS A 422 -24.00 -14.83 30.45
N PRO A 423 -23.30 -14.16 31.40
CA PRO A 423 -23.01 -14.72 32.73
C PRO A 423 -24.23 -15.16 33.55
N PHE A 424 -25.43 -14.68 33.20
CA PHE A 424 -26.71 -15.06 33.80
C PHE A 424 -27.51 -16.03 32.90
N GLU A 425 -26.82 -16.76 32.02
CA GLU A 425 -27.34 -17.81 31.13
C GLU A 425 -28.38 -17.40 30.08
N HIS A 426 -28.64 -16.10 29.88
CA HIS A 426 -29.53 -15.63 28.83
C HIS A 426 -28.95 -15.84 27.42
N GLN A 427 -29.77 -16.30 26.48
CA GLN A 427 -29.39 -16.55 25.09
C GLN A 427 -29.07 -15.23 24.35
N CYS A 428 -27.88 -15.15 23.76
CA CYS A 428 -27.43 -14.05 22.91
C CYS A 428 -27.59 -14.45 21.44
N HIS A 429 -28.31 -13.66 20.65
CA HIS A 429 -28.53 -13.92 19.21
C HIS A 429 -27.32 -13.54 18.32
N ALA A 430 -26.19 -13.14 18.91
CA ALA A 430 -24.97 -12.86 18.16
C ALA A 430 -24.15 -14.13 17.97
N ARG A 431 -23.50 -14.24 16.79
CA ARG A 431 -22.58 -15.34 16.47
C ARG A 431 -21.47 -15.42 17.50
N CYS A 432 -21.09 -16.65 17.88
CA CYS A 432 -20.16 -16.91 18.97
C CYS A 432 -18.82 -16.16 18.86
N GLY A 433 -18.23 -16.11 17.66
CA GLY A 433 -16.95 -15.44 17.36
C GLY A 433 -17.01 -13.91 17.30
N LEU A 434 -18.16 -13.30 17.65
CA LEU A 434 -18.34 -11.86 17.78
C LEU A 434 -18.57 -11.50 19.25
N GLU A 435 -18.20 -10.28 19.64
CA GLU A 435 -18.54 -9.74 20.95
C GLU A 435 -20.07 -9.62 21.08
N CYS A 436 -20.62 -10.11 22.19
CA CYS A 436 -22.06 -9.97 22.43
C CYS A 436 -22.36 -8.52 22.83
N PRO A 437 -23.41 -7.89 22.28
CA PRO A 437 -23.89 -6.63 22.79
C PRO A 437 -24.35 -6.77 24.27
N PRO A 438 -24.38 -5.67 25.04
CA PRO A 438 -24.80 -5.71 26.44
C PRO A 438 -26.19 -6.36 26.60
N CYS A 439 -26.29 -7.38 27.45
CA CYS A 439 -27.53 -8.11 27.68
C CYS A 439 -28.61 -7.18 28.28
N ARG A 440 -29.76 -7.08 27.61
CA ARG A 440 -30.89 -6.22 27.98
C ARG A 440 -32.01 -6.94 28.76
N THR A 441 -31.88 -8.26 28.98
CA THR A 441 -32.86 -9.02 29.75
C THR A 441 -32.94 -8.49 31.17
N ALA A 442 -34.15 -8.19 31.64
CA ALA A 442 -34.38 -7.70 32.98
C ALA A 442 -34.21 -8.82 34.01
N VAL A 443 -33.37 -8.60 35.00
CA VAL A 443 -33.16 -9.50 36.15
C VAL A 443 -33.37 -8.69 37.43
N LEU A 444 -34.05 -9.29 38.41
CA LEU A 444 -34.19 -8.71 39.73
C LEU A 444 -32.82 -8.64 40.40
N LYS A 445 -32.37 -7.44 40.74
CA LYS A 445 -31.13 -7.21 41.50
C LYS A 445 -31.42 -6.29 42.69
N GLU A 446 -30.80 -6.59 43.82
CA GLU A 446 -30.80 -5.72 44.99
C GLU A 446 -29.79 -4.57 44.79
N LEU A 447 -30.26 -3.33 44.88
CA LEU A 447 -29.42 -2.14 44.82
C LEU A 447 -28.78 -1.86 46.20
N PRO A 448 -27.68 -1.08 46.30
CA PRO A 448 -27.06 -0.70 47.58
C PRO A 448 -27.98 -0.02 48.59
N CYS A 449 -29.12 0.51 48.13
CA CYS A 449 -30.15 1.10 48.97
C CYS A 449 -31.14 0.08 49.57
N GLY A 450 -30.98 -1.22 49.29
CA GLY A 450 -31.85 -2.32 49.74
C GLY A 450 -33.10 -2.54 48.89
N HIS A 451 -33.29 -1.82 47.79
CA HIS A 451 -34.43 -2.03 46.89
C HIS A 451 -34.12 -3.06 45.81
N GLU A 452 -35.02 -4.03 45.64
CA GLU A 452 -34.98 -5.00 44.54
C GLU A 452 -35.73 -4.45 43.32
N LEU A 453 -35.04 -4.33 42.19
CA LEU A 453 -35.62 -3.84 40.95
C LEU A 453 -35.21 -4.69 39.75
N PRO A 454 -36.10 -4.84 38.74
CA PRO A 454 -35.75 -5.46 37.48
C PRO A 454 -34.87 -4.50 36.67
N ILE A 455 -33.56 -4.75 36.65
CA ILE A 455 -32.59 -3.97 35.85
C ILE A 455 -31.93 -4.86 34.80
N ALA A 456 -31.37 -4.27 33.74
CA ALA A 456 -30.77 -5.06 32.67
C ALA A 456 -29.61 -5.91 33.22
N CYS A 457 -29.51 -7.15 32.75
CA CYS A 457 -28.48 -8.11 33.15
C CYS A 457 -27.06 -7.54 33.10
N SER A 458 -26.74 -6.77 32.04
CA SER A 458 -25.45 -6.10 31.86
C SER A 458 -25.22 -4.84 32.73
N GLN A 459 -26.25 -4.29 33.36
CA GLN A 459 -26.11 -3.11 34.23
C GLN A 459 -25.62 -3.53 35.62
N ASP A 460 -24.63 -2.79 36.13
CA ASP A 460 -24.08 -2.97 37.47
C ASP A 460 -25.02 -2.34 38.53
N PRO A 461 -25.59 -3.13 39.48
CA PRO A 461 -26.44 -2.60 40.54
C PRO A 461 -25.76 -1.56 41.44
N LEU A 462 -24.42 -1.53 41.55
CA LEU A 462 -23.72 -0.51 42.33
C LEU A 462 -23.83 0.90 41.73
N SER A 463 -23.99 0.99 40.41
CA SER A 463 -24.02 2.25 39.66
C SER A 463 -25.42 2.69 39.24
N TYR A 464 -26.43 1.83 39.42
CA TYR A 464 -27.78 2.08 38.93
C TYR A 464 -28.55 3.05 39.86
N PRO A 465 -29.05 4.20 39.36
CA PRO A 465 -29.78 5.17 40.17
C PRO A 465 -31.18 4.65 40.51
N CYS A 466 -31.41 4.28 41.78
CA CYS A 466 -32.69 3.73 42.23
C CYS A 466 -33.88 4.70 42.01
N PRO A 467 -34.88 4.35 41.17
CA PRO A 467 -36.06 5.18 40.90
C PRO A 467 -37.14 5.12 41.99
N VAL A 468 -37.06 4.21 42.96
CA VAL A 468 -38.07 4.08 44.04
C VAL A 468 -38.24 5.42 44.75
N ILE A 469 -39.48 5.91 44.81
CA ILE A 469 -39.84 7.17 45.47
C ILE A 469 -40.01 6.94 46.97
N LEU A 470 -39.33 7.75 47.78
CA LEU A 470 -39.41 7.75 49.24
C LEU A 470 -39.79 9.15 49.73
N THR A 471 -40.66 9.22 50.74
CA THR A 471 -40.92 10.47 51.45
C THR A 471 -39.72 10.79 52.35
N LYS A 472 -38.95 11.83 52.01
CA LYS A 472 -37.77 12.28 52.76
C LYS A 472 -38.03 13.60 53.47
N GLU A 473 -37.51 13.76 54.68
CA GLU A 473 -37.53 15.03 55.42
C GLU A 473 -36.38 15.93 54.95
N LEU A 474 -36.71 17.14 54.48
CA LEU A 474 -35.74 18.14 54.04
C LEU A 474 -35.03 18.80 55.23
N LYS A 475 -33.76 19.19 55.04
CA LYS A 475 -32.96 19.91 56.05
C LYS A 475 -33.31 21.40 56.22
N CYS A 476 -34.55 21.79 55.96
CA CYS A 476 -35.01 23.14 56.29
C CYS A 476 -35.41 23.21 57.78
N GLU A 477 -35.44 24.41 58.36
CA GLU A 477 -35.76 24.62 59.78
C GLU A 477 -37.11 24.02 60.20
N LEU A 478 -38.06 23.92 59.25
CA LEU A 478 -39.41 23.42 59.47
C LEU A 478 -39.59 21.93 59.10
N LYS A 479 -38.51 21.22 58.71
CA LYS A 479 -38.49 19.77 58.41
C LYS A 479 -39.59 19.30 57.45
N HIS A 480 -39.84 20.02 56.35
CA HIS A 480 -40.85 19.64 55.37
C HIS A 480 -40.55 18.29 54.70
N LYS A 481 -41.61 17.50 54.45
CA LYS A 481 -41.54 16.19 53.79
C LYS A 481 -41.77 16.31 52.29
N LEU A 482 -40.98 15.60 51.48
CA LEU A 482 -41.09 15.59 50.01
C LEU A 482 -40.83 14.18 49.45
N ASP A 483 -41.61 13.78 48.47
CA ASP A 483 -41.44 12.52 47.76
C ASP A 483 -40.31 12.65 46.73
N LEU A 484 -39.22 11.90 46.95
CA LEU A 484 -38.00 11.96 46.16
C LEU A 484 -37.51 10.55 45.83
N ALA A 485 -36.97 10.36 44.63
CA ALA A 485 -36.32 9.10 44.28
C ALA A 485 -35.18 8.77 45.27
N CYS A 486 -35.00 7.48 45.54
CA CYS A 486 -34.09 6.98 46.57
C CYS A 486 -32.66 7.48 46.37
N HIS A 487 -32.18 7.52 45.13
CA HIS A 487 -30.84 8.03 44.78
C HIS A 487 -30.64 9.54 45.00
N VAL A 488 -31.71 10.33 45.11
CA VAL A 488 -31.62 11.79 45.28
C VAL A 488 -31.20 12.13 46.70
N LYS A 489 -30.07 12.84 46.86
CA LYS A 489 -29.60 13.32 48.16
C LYS A 489 -30.45 14.51 48.62
N VAL A 490 -30.91 14.46 49.87
CA VAL A 490 -31.73 15.53 50.48
C VAL A 490 -31.01 16.87 50.51
N SER A 491 -29.68 16.88 50.67
CA SER A 491 -28.86 18.10 50.75
C SER A 491 -28.87 18.93 49.47
N SER A 492 -29.14 18.33 48.31
CA SER A 492 -29.20 19.04 47.04
C SER A 492 -30.59 19.60 46.71
N VAL A 493 -31.60 19.34 47.54
CA VAL A 493 -33.00 19.73 47.27
C VAL A 493 -33.36 20.99 48.07
N LYS A 494 -33.77 22.05 47.37
CA LYS A 494 -34.26 23.28 47.98
C LYS A 494 -35.73 23.13 48.36
N CYS A 495 -36.09 23.52 49.59
CA CYS A 495 -37.47 23.45 50.06
C CYS A 495 -38.33 24.56 49.44
N GLU A 496 -39.31 24.19 48.63
CA GLU A 496 -40.22 25.13 47.95
C GLU A 496 -41.55 25.37 48.68
N VAL A 497 -41.78 24.71 49.81
CA VAL A 497 -42.99 24.90 50.61
C VAL A 497 -43.11 26.37 51.03
N LEU A 498 -44.30 26.96 50.87
CA LEU A 498 -44.58 28.35 51.17
C LEU A 498 -44.77 28.55 52.69
N VAL A 499 -44.07 29.52 53.27
CA VAL A 499 -44.07 29.82 54.70
C VAL A 499 -44.14 31.33 54.93
N GLU A 500 -44.82 31.76 56.00
CA GLU A 500 -44.88 33.16 56.39
C GLU A 500 -43.57 33.57 57.12
N LYS A 501 -42.93 34.66 56.67
CA LYS A 501 -41.73 35.24 57.28
C LYS A 501 -41.88 36.76 57.43
N THR A 502 -41.36 37.30 58.52
CA THR A 502 -41.28 38.76 58.75
C THR A 502 -40.02 39.33 58.10
N LEU A 503 -40.18 40.37 57.27
CA LEU A 503 -39.10 41.03 56.54
C LEU A 503 -38.28 41.90 57.50
N THR A 504 -37.00 41.57 57.67
CA THR A 504 -36.12 42.24 58.65
C THR A 504 -35.83 43.72 58.37
N ARG A 505 -36.05 44.21 57.13
CA ARG A 505 -35.77 45.60 56.74
C ARG A 505 -36.90 46.60 57.03
N CYS A 506 -38.15 46.13 57.11
CA CYS A 506 -39.32 46.99 57.25
C CYS A 506 -40.36 46.49 58.27
N GLY A 507 -40.20 45.28 58.81
CA GLY A 507 -41.08 44.71 59.84
C GLY A 507 -42.39 44.08 59.34
N HIS A 508 -42.67 44.11 58.03
CA HIS A 508 -43.88 43.53 57.44
C HIS A 508 -43.78 42.00 57.21
N THR A 509 -44.89 41.27 57.25
CA THR A 509 -44.93 39.80 56.99
C THR A 509 -45.23 39.47 55.53
N ARG A 510 -44.63 38.38 55.01
CA ARG A 510 -44.84 37.85 53.65
C ARG A 510 -44.76 36.32 53.58
N ILE A 511 -45.55 35.73 52.68
CA ILE A 511 -45.48 34.30 52.32
C ILE A 511 -44.40 34.11 51.26
N VAL A 512 -43.38 33.30 51.55
CA VAL A 512 -42.21 33.06 50.69
C VAL A 512 -41.82 31.58 50.69
N LYS A 513 -41.04 31.12 49.70
CA LYS A 513 -40.53 29.74 49.70
C LYS A 513 -39.61 29.53 50.91
N CYS A 514 -39.72 28.38 51.57
CA CYS A 514 -39.00 28.08 52.81
C CYS A 514 -37.48 28.29 52.71
N HIS A 515 -36.86 27.91 51.58
CA HIS A 515 -35.43 28.11 51.35
C HIS A 515 -35.01 29.56 51.05
N GLU A 516 -35.94 30.45 50.73
CA GLU A 516 -35.63 31.85 50.44
C GLU A 516 -35.44 32.65 51.74
N PRO A 517 -34.33 33.38 51.90
CA PRO A 517 -34.11 34.19 53.08
C PRO A 517 -34.94 35.48 53.03
N GLY A 518 -35.65 35.79 54.11
CA GLY A 518 -36.62 36.90 54.18
C GLY A 518 -36.06 38.29 53.84
N TYR A 519 -34.76 38.53 53.99
CA TYR A 519 -34.14 39.83 53.65
C TYR A 519 -34.00 40.09 52.13
N ARG A 520 -34.16 39.06 51.27
CA ARG A 520 -34.11 39.21 49.80
C ARG A 520 -35.47 39.55 49.19
N VAL A 521 -36.54 39.53 49.99
CA VAL A 521 -37.91 39.68 49.53
C VAL A 521 -38.28 41.16 49.61
N LYS A 522 -38.72 41.74 48.49
CA LYS A 522 -39.10 43.15 48.39
C LYS A 522 -40.47 43.35 49.05
N CYS A 523 -40.61 44.43 49.81
CA CYS A 523 -41.87 44.81 50.45
C CYS A 523 -42.73 45.68 49.53
N ASP A 524 -43.94 45.22 49.23
CA ASP A 524 -44.99 45.82 48.41
C ASP A 524 -46.15 46.40 49.25
N VAL A 525 -45.89 46.75 50.52
CA VAL A 525 -46.85 47.52 51.33
C VAL A 525 -46.80 48.99 50.90
N GLU A 526 -47.95 49.60 50.58
CA GLU A 526 -48.05 51.02 50.22
C GLU A 526 -47.85 51.94 51.43
N VAL A 527 -47.07 53.00 51.24
CA VAL A 527 -46.69 53.99 52.24
C VAL A 527 -46.63 55.38 51.62
N GLU A 528 -47.08 56.40 52.36
CA GLU A 528 -46.99 57.80 51.93
C GLU A 528 -45.52 58.28 51.99
N TYR A 529 -45.05 58.98 50.95
CA TYR A 529 -43.66 59.43 50.82
C TYR A 529 -43.57 60.84 50.23
N THR A 530 -42.77 61.69 50.86
CA THR A 530 -42.45 63.05 50.38
C THR A 530 -41.11 63.05 49.68
N PHE A 531 -41.06 63.50 48.42
CA PHE A 531 -39.84 63.55 47.63
C PHE A 531 -38.95 64.74 48.06
N PRO A 532 -37.72 64.50 48.58
CA PRO A 532 -36.89 65.55 49.18
C PRO A 532 -36.51 66.70 48.24
N ASP A 533 -36.29 66.43 46.95
CA ASP A 533 -35.71 67.40 46.00
C ASP A 533 -36.75 68.32 45.33
N CYS A 534 -38.04 67.96 45.36
CA CYS A 534 -39.11 68.71 44.70
C CYS A 534 -40.35 68.96 45.58
N SER A 535 -40.38 68.43 46.80
CA SER A 535 -41.46 68.60 47.80
C SER A 535 -42.85 68.09 47.37
N HIS A 536 -42.93 67.23 46.35
CA HIS A 536 -44.19 66.54 45.99
C HIS A 536 -44.47 65.35 46.93
N ILE A 537 -45.73 64.99 47.12
CA ILE A 537 -46.19 63.87 47.97
C ILE A 537 -46.86 62.80 47.10
N GLY A 538 -46.52 61.53 47.32
CA GLY A 538 -47.17 60.41 46.65
C GLY A 538 -47.15 59.12 47.46
N ASN A 539 -48.07 58.21 47.14
CA ASN A 539 -48.10 56.86 47.70
C ASN A 539 -47.18 55.95 46.90
N ILE A 540 -46.26 55.28 47.60
CA ILE A 540 -45.25 54.42 46.98
C ILE A 540 -45.16 53.09 47.75
N LEU A 541 -44.60 52.04 47.14
CA LEU A 541 -44.34 50.80 47.88
C LEU A 541 -43.17 51.01 48.86
N CYS A 542 -43.21 50.34 50.00
CA CYS A 542 -42.18 50.42 51.04
C CYS A 542 -40.77 50.11 50.48
N CYS A 543 -40.64 49.16 49.55
CA CYS A 543 -39.38 48.87 48.87
C CYS A 543 -38.89 49.95 47.89
N GLN A 544 -39.71 50.97 47.59
CA GLN A 544 -39.41 52.05 46.66
C GLN A 544 -38.93 53.34 47.34
N LYS A 545 -38.94 53.42 48.69
CA LYS A 545 -38.44 54.58 49.44
C LYS A 545 -36.98 54.90 49.04
N GLY A 546 -36.75 56.11 48.55
CA GLY A 546 -35.42 56.59 48.12
C GLY A 546 -34.90 56.04 46.78
N ILE A 547 -35.70 55.25 46.04
CA ILE A 547 -35.30 54.66 44.75
C ILE A 547 -36.04 55.32 43.58
N ILE A 548 -37.28 55.74 43.78
CA ILE A 548 -38.10 56.34 42.71
C ILE A 548 -38.02 57.86 42.72
N ALA A 549 -38.05 58.47 41.54
CA ALA A 549 -38.07 59.91 41.33
C ALA A 549 -39.49 60.43 41.04
N CYS A 550 -39.74 61.72 41.31
CA CYS A 550 -41.02 62.37 41.02
C CYS A 550 -41.32 62.40 39.51
N ARG A 551 -42.59 62.17 39.13
CA ARG A 551 -43.05 62.08 37.72
C ARG A 551 -43.96 63.23 37.28
N ASP A 552 -44.10 64.28 38.08
CA ASP A 552 -44.93 65.45 37.72
C ASP A 552 -44.26 66.35 36.66
N ASN A 553 -45.09 67.11 35.92
CA ASN A 553 -44.65 68.01 34.85
C ASN A 553 -43.87 69.24 35.37
N CYS A 554 -42.80 69.63 34.68
CA CYS A 554 -42.02 70.83 34.96
C CYS A 554 -42.77 72.10 34.53
N ARG A 555 -42.83 73.12 35.39
CA ARG A 555 -43.62 74.36 35.17
C ARG A 555 -42.80 75.59 34.73
N LYS A 556 -41.65 75.42 34.06
CA LYS A 556 -40.77 76.53 33.59
C LYS A 556 -41.04 76.93 32.12
N MET A 557 -40.81 78.20 31.76
CA MET A 557 -40.99 78.76 30.40
C MET A 557 -39.67 78.85 29.60
N LEU A 558 -39.71 78.65 28.27
CA LEU A 558 -38.57 78.76 27.33
C LEU A 558 -38.41 80.18 26.76
N ASP A 559 -37.19 80.55 26.31
CA ASP A 559 -36.86 81.88 25.74
C ASP A 559 -37.68 82.26 24.48
N CYS A 560 -38.22 81.27 23.75
CA CYS A 560 -39.12 81.49 22.60
C CYS A 560 -40.61 81.65 22.97
N GLY A 561 -40.94 81.71 24.27
CA GLY A 561 -42.31 81.94 24.76
C GLY A 561 -43.20 80.71 24.92
N HIS A 562 -42.66 79.49 24.79
CA HIS A 562 -43.43 78.23 24.94
C HIS A 562 -43.14 77.52 26.29
N GLU A 563 -44.13 76.79 26.83
CA GLU A 563 -44.01 75.97 28.06
C GLU A 563 -43.06 74.77 27.91
N CYS A 564 -42.36 74.39 28.98
CA CYS A 564 -41.45 73.24 28.98
C CYS A 564 -42.21 71.91 28.88
N PRO A 565 -41.94 71.06 27.87
CA PRO A 565 -42.67 69.80 27.66
C PRO A 565 -42.11 68.61 28.47
N LYS A 566 -41.40 68.85 29.58
CA LYS A 566 -40.66 67.80 30.33
C LYS A 566 -41.15 67.64 31.76
N THR A 567 -40.98 66.46 32.35
CA THR A 567 -41.23 66.19 33.78
C THR A 567 -40.08 66.72 34.65
N CYS A 568 -40.35 67.01 35.93
CA CYS A 568 -39.42 67.66 36.86
C CYS A 568 -38.04 66.97 36.98
N HIS A 569 -37.92 65.69 36.60
CA HIS A 569 -36.64 64.99 36.49
C HIS A 569 -36.66 64.01 35.31
N ILE A 570 -35.81 64.20 34.31
CA ILE A 570 -35.42 63.15 33.37
C ILE A 570 -33.91 62.99 33.50
N TYR A 571 -33.50 61.95 34.23
CA TYR A 571 -32.13 61.46 34.46
C TYR A 571 -31.09 62.53 34.91
N ASP A 572 -30.91 62.62 36.23
CA ASP A 572 -29.76 63.24 36.95
C ASP A 572 -29.45 64.73 36.73
N ASP A 573 -30.47 65.60 36.55
CA ASP A 573 -30.27 67.04 36.78
C ASP A 573 -31.54 67.79 37.25
N PRO A 574 -31.81 67.82 38.57
CA PRO A 574 -32.91 68.56 39.19
C PRO A 574 -32.91 70.08 38.93
N THR A 575 -31.80 70.64 38.42
CA THR A 575 -31.60 72.09 38.28
C THR A 575 -31.36 72.56 36.84
N HIS A 576 -31.27 71.63 35.87
CA HIS A 576 -30.92 71.88 34.47
C HIS A 576 -29.61 72.67 34.25
N LYS A 577 -28.51 72.26 34.88
CA LYS A 577 -27.19 72.90 34.73
C LYS A 577 -26.18 72.14 33.86
N ASN A 578 -26.35 70.85 33.55
CA ASN A 578 -25.25 70.01 33.05
C ASN A 578 -25.46 69.24 31.74
N MET A 579 -26.29 69.70 30.79
CA MET A 579 -26.37 69.04 29.46
C MET A 579 -26.38 69.99 28.24
N PHE A 580 -25.24 69.95 27.53
CA PHE A 580 -24.95 70.35 26.13
C PHE A 580 -24.66 71.83 25.78
N ALA A 581 -23.74 71.98 24.82
CA ALA A 581 -22.80 73.08 24.62
C ALA A 581 -23.24 74.22 23.66
N ASP A 582 -24.53 74.57 23.65
CA ASP A 582 -25.01 75.80 23.01
C ASP A 582 -25.88 76.55 24.02
N ARG A 583 -25.35 77.67 24.54
CA ARG A 583 -25.95 78.41 25.65
C ARG A 583 -27.17 79.20 25.17
N SER A 584 -28.37 78.83 25.61
CA SER A 584 -29.50 79.77 25.78
C SER A 584 -29.60 80.18 27.26
N ALA A 585 -30.06 81.41 27.54
CA ALA A 585 -30.02 81.99 28.89
C ALA A 585 -30.95 81.27 29.90
N SER A 586 -31.92 80.48 29.42
CA SER A 586 -32.94 79.81 30.25
C SER A 586 -32.63 78.36 30.66
N GLY A 587 -31.53 77.76 30.20
CA GLY A 587 -31.09 76.43 30.66
C GLY A 587 -32.00 75.23 30.26
N CYS A 588 -32.86 75.40 29.26
CA CYS A 588 -33.75 74.33 28.76
C CYS A 588 -33.41 73.93 27.30
N PRO A 589 -33.78 72.71 26.83
CA PRO A 589 -33.50 72.25 25.47
C PRO A 589 -34.23 73.08 24.38
N PRO A 590 -33.71 73.11 23.13
CA PRO A 590 -34.26 73.93 22.06
C PRO A 590 -35.67 73.48 21.62
N CYS A 591 -36.48 74.44 21.17
CA CYS A 591 -37.88 74.22 20.83
C CYS A 591 -38.06 73.20 19.68
N PRO A 592 -38.91 72.17 19.85
CA PRO A 592 -39.17 71.14 18.83
C PRO A 592 -40.22 71.54 17.77
N ALA A 593 -40.82 72.73 17.85
CA ALA A 593 -41.85 73.17 16.92
C ALA A 593 -41.32 73.25 15.48
N LEU A 594 -42.02 72.60 14.53
CA LEU A 594 -41.66 72.52 13.12
C LEU A 594 -42.31 73.65 12.31
N THR A 595 -41.51 74.36 11.52
CA THR A 595 -41.92 75.42 10.59
C THR A 595 -41.55 75.05 9.15
N PRO A 596 -42.44 75.24 8.16
CA PRO A 596 -42.11 74.98 6.75
C PRO A 596 -41.06 75.98 6.24
N LYS A 597 -40.02 75.49 5.57
CA LYS A 597 -38.96 76.29 4.95
C LYS A 597 -38.59 75.70 3.57
N LYS A 598 -38.32 76.54 2.56
CA LYS A 598 -37.84 76.12 1.23
C LYS A 598 -36.34 75.80 1.23
N LEU A 599 -35.94 74.67 0.63
CA LEU A 599 -34.56 74.23 0.47
C LEU A 599 -33.94 74.77 -0.85
N GLU A 600 -32.61 74.77 -0.94
CA GLU A 600 -31.87 75.29 -2.11
C GLU A 600 -32.18 74.56 -3.43
N CYS A 601 -32.52 73.26 -3.39
CA CYS A 601 -32.94 72.48 -4.56
C CYS A 601 -34.38 72.79 -5.05
N GLY A 602 -35.09 73.73 -4.40
CA GLY A 602 -36.44 74.17 -4.77
C GLY A 602 -37.60 73.46 -4.04
N HIS A 603 -37.34 72.36 -3.33
CA HIS A 603 -38.36 71.61 -2.57
C HIS A 603 -38.59 72.17 -1.15
N GLU A 604 -39.77 71.94 -0.57
CA GLU A 604 -40.18 72.49 0.74
C GLU A 604 -40.09 71.43 1.86
N ALA A 605 -39.54 71.79 3.03
CA ALA A 605 -39.35 70.88 4.16
C ALA A 605 -39.77 71.52 5.51
N LYS A 606 -40.40 70.75 6.39
CA LYS A 606 -40.77 71.19 7.75
C LYS A 606 -39.58 71.00 8.70
N LEU A 607 -38.95 72.09 9.12
CA LEU A 607 -37.75 72.11 9.96
C LEU A 607 -38.04 72.70 11.36
N PRO A 608 -37.38 72.22 12.43
CA PRO A 608 -37.48 72.84 13.75
C PRO A 608 -37.15 74.32 13.69
N CYS A 609 -37.87 75.16 14.44
CA CYS A 609 -37.83 76.62 14.27
C CYS A 609 -36.40 77.19 14.30
N HIS A 610 -35.53 76.59 15.12
CA HIS A 610 -34.14 76.97 15.34
C HIS A 610 -33.15 76.50 14.25
N LYS A 611 -33.53 75.65 13.29
CA LYS A 611 -32.65 75.16 12.21
C LYS A 611 -32.76 75.95 10.91
N LEU A 612 -31.62 76.21 10.26
CA LEU A 612 -31.54 76.91 8.96
C LEU A 612 -31.74 75.94 7.77
N PRO A 613 -32.33 76.39 6.63
CA PRO A 613 -32.61 75.53 5.47
C PRO A 613 -31.38 74.97 4.74
N SER A 614 -30.25 75.70 4.75
CA SER A 614 -29.01 75.32 4.05
C SER A 614 -28.32 74.07 4.61
N ALA A 615 -28.63 73.68 5.85
CA ALA A 615 -28.06 72.50 6.50
C ALA A 615 -28.88 71.21 6.26
N HIS A 616 -29.93 71.24 5.42
CA HIS A 616 -30.83 70.10 5.24
C HIS A 616 -30.82 69.54 3.81
N THR A 617 -30.47 68.27 3.67
CA THR A 617 -30.46 67.53 2.40
C THR A 617 -31.87 67.08 2.01
N CYS A 618 -32.25 67.33 0.76
CA CYS A 618 -33.57 66.97 0.22
C CYS A 618 -33.78 65.44 0.12
N THR A 619 -34.96 64.99 0.54
CA THR A 619 -35.34 63.56 0.58
C THR A 619 -36.29 63.12 -0.55
N GLU A 620 -36.74 64.05 -1.40
CA GLU A 620 -37.58 63.76 -2.59
C GLU A 620 -36.87 62.80 -3.56
N LYS A 621 -37.58 61.82 -4.11
CA LYS A 621 -37.03 60.82 -5.05
C LYS A 621 -37.49 61.14 -6.47
N ILE A 622 -36.54 61.29 -7.39
CA ILE A 622 -36.77 61.60 -8.80
C ILE A 622 -36.19 60.49 -9.68
N PRO A 623 -36.81 60.19 -10.85
CA PRO A 623 -36.32 59.13 -11.71
C PRO A 623 -34.97 59.55 -12.32
N LYS A 624 -33.97 58.69 -12.20
CA LYS A 624 -32.65 58.86 -12.83
C LYS A 624 -32.20 57.53 -13.45
N LEU A 625 -31.50 57.61 -14.58
CA LEU A 625 -30.90 56.45 -15.24
C LEU A 625 -29.60 56.04 -14.53
N LEU A 626 -29.50 54.78 -14.07
CA LEU A 626 -28.32 54.23 -13.40
C LEU A 626 -27.25 53.79 -14.41
N THR A 627 -26.01 53.62 -13.96
CA THR A 627 -24.87 53.21 -14.81
C THR A 627 -25.03 51.82 -15.43
N CYS A 628 -25.86 50.95 -14.85
CA CYS A 628 -26.24 49.65 -15.42
C CYS A 628 -27.32 49.74 -16.52
N GLY A 629 -27.75 50.96 -16.91
CA GLY A 629 -28.69 51.20 -18.00
C GLY A 629 -30.18 51.20 -17.64
N HIS A 630 -30.54 50.99 -16.36
CA HIS A 630 -31.94 50.95 -15.90
C HIS A 630 -32.38 52.26 -15.23
N GLU A 631 -33.65 52.63 -15.42
CA GLU A 631 -34.24 53.84 -14.82
C GLU A 631 -34.84 53.54 -13.43
N GLN A 632 -34.41 54.29 -12.40
CA GLN A 632 -34.90 54.10 -11.04
C GLN A 632 -35.08 55.42 -10.28
N LEU A 633 -36.12 55.48 -9.44
CA LEU A 633 -36.42 56.61 -8.55
C LEU A 633 -35.43 56.68 -7.37
N ILE A 634 -34.47 57.60 -7.42
CA ILE A 634 -33.49 57.83 -6.34
C ILE A 634 -33.53 59.27 -5.82
N ARG A 635 -33.06 59.49 -4.58
CA ARG A 635 -33.17 60.81 -3.90
C ARG A 635 -32.45 61.91 -4.68
N CYS A 636 -33.04 63.10 -4.74
CA CYS A 636 -32.61 64.25 -5.55
C CYS A 636 -31.10 64.53 -5.43
N GLY A 637 -30.56 64.58 -4.21
CA GLY A 637 -29.14 64.86 -3.94
C GLY A 637 -28.18 63.68 -4.08
N VAL A 638 -28.64 62.47 -4.42
CA VAL A 638 -27.80 61.27 -4.53
C VAL A 638 -27.30 61.11 -5.97
N ASN A 639 -26.00 60.79 -6.11
CA ASN A 639 -25.36 60.59 -7.39
C ASN A 639 -25.69 59.18 -7.94
N PRO A 640 -26.31 59.06 -9.13
CA PRO A 640 -26.70 57.77 -9.72
C PRO A 640 -25.52 56.80 -9.98
N ARG A 641 -24.27 57.27 -9.98
CA ARG A 641 -23.08 56.39 -10.11
C ARG A 641 -22.78 55.55 -8.86
N THR A 642 -23.42 55.81 -7.73
CA THR A 642 -23.10 55.19 -6.42
C THR A 642 -24.20 54.28 -5.89
N SER A 643 -25.22 53.98 -6.70
CA SER A 643 -26.42 53.22 -6.29
C SER A 643 -26.56 51.95 -7.12
N ASN A 644 -26.57 50.77 -6.48
CA ASN A 644 -26.69 49.47 -7.15
C ASN A 644 -28.15 49.01 -7.24
N ALA A 645 -28.52 48.35 -8.34
CA ALA A 645 -29.87 47.84 -8.59
C ALA A 645 -30.20 46.61 -7.72
N ARG A 646 -31.48 46.43 -7.34
CA ARG A 646 -31.98 45.30 -6.52
C ARG A 646 -32.61 44.15 -7.34
N GLN A 647 -32.12 43.87 -8.54
CA GLN A 647 -32.57 42.75 -9.36
C GLN A 647 -31.37 41.90 -9.78
N ASN A 648 -31.48 40.56 -9.68
CA ASN A 648 -30.41 39.62 -10.03
C ASN A 648 -30.02 39.74 -11.50
N THR A 649 -28.73 39.82 -11.77
CA THR A 649 -28.17 39.89 -13.11
C THR A 649 -27.34 38.65 -13.42
N GLU A 650 -27.61 38.01 -14.56
CA GLU A 650 -26.70 37.01 -15.18
C GLU A 650 -25.41 37.70 -15.57
N LYS A 651 -24.26 37.21 -15.08
CA LYS A 651 -22.96 37.69 -15.51
C LYS A 651 -22.16 36.53 -16.12
N GLU A 652 -21.59 36.80 -17.27
CA GLU A 652 -20.64 35.91 -17.95
C GLU A 652 -19.27 36.07 -17.26
N LEU A 653 -18.80 35.01 -16.61
CA LEU A 653 -17.48 34.96 -15.95
C LEU A 653 -16.38 35.03 -17.02
N GLU A 654 -15.14 35.39 -16.65
CA GLU A 654 -14.02 35.51 -17.61
C GLU A 654 -13.76 34.24 -18.44
N CYS A 655 -14.19 33.08 -17.95
CA CYS A 655 -14.15 31.82 -18.69
C CYS A 655 -15.28 31.62 -19.72
N GLY A 656 -16.20 32.57 -19.85
CA GLY A 656 -17.32 32.56 -20.81
C GLY A 656 -18.62 31.89 -20.35
N HIS A 657 -18.72 31.44 -19.08
CA HIS A 657 -19.93 30.78 -18.55
C HIS A 657 -20.77 31.75 -17.70
N LYS A 658 -22.10 31.59 -17.69
CA LYS A 658 -23.04 32.53 -17.04
C LYS A 658 -23.58 31.98 -15.72
N GLU A 659 -23.46 32.76 -14.63
CA GLU A 659 -24.10 32.46 -13.34
C GLU A 659 -24.81 33.70 -12.77
N CYS A 660 -25.81 33.46 -11.90
CA CYS A 660 -26.73 34.49 -11.41
C CYS A 660 -26.58 34.65 -9.89
N HIS A 661 -26.09 35.81 -9.42
CA HIS A 661 -25.89 36.07 -7.98
C HIS A 661 -26.00 37.56 -7.61
N ILE A 662 -26.26 37.84 -6.33
CA ILE A 662 -26.56 39.19 -5.81
C ILE A 662 -25.28 40.04 -5.58
N ASP A 663 -24.13 39.40 -5.36
CA ASP A 663 -22.84 40.08 -5.17
C ASP A 663 -21.74 39.35 -5.98
N PRO A 664 -21.20 39.96 -7.06
CA PRO A 664 -20.38 39.29 -8.07
C PRO A 664 -18.86 39.30 -7.79
N THR A 665 -18.42 39.46 -6.54
CA THR A 665 -17.00 39.68 -6.22
C THR A 665 -16.21 38.44 -5.78
N ASP A 666 -16.85 37.30 -5.48
CA ASP A 666 -16.15 36.03 -5.15
C ASP A 666 -16.92 34.79 -5.67
N ILE A 667 -17.05 34.64 -7.00
CA ILE A 667 -17.73 33.49 -7.61
C ILE A 667 -16.74 32.66 -8.42
N ILE A 668 -16.65 31.37 -8.10
CA ILE A 668 -15.77 30.38 -8.74
C ILE A 668 -16.60 29.53 -9.72
N CYS A 669 -16.19 29.46 -11.00
CA CYS A 669 -16.96 28.77 -12.03
C CYS A 669 -16.92 27.23 -11.88
N ASN A 670 -18.09 26.62 -11.69
CA ASN A 670 -18.23 25.16 -11.51
C ASN A 670 -18.72 24.41 -12.77
N GLU A 671 -18.70 25.03 -13.94
CA GLU A 671 -19.07 24.39 -15.21
C GLU A 671 -18.02 23.35 -15.67
N LEU A 672 -18.49 22.23 -16.24
CA LEU A 672 -17.66 21.12 -16.72
C LEU A 672 -17.24 21.37 -18.17
N ILE A 673 -15.97 21.71 -18.38
CA ILE A 673 -15.41 22.01 -19.70
C ILE A 673 -14.59 20.85 -20.28
N ARG A 674 -14.56 20.74 -21.60
CA ARG A 674 -13.76 19.74 -22.32
C ARG A 674 -12.41 20.32 -22.70
N GLN A 675 -11.33 19.88 -22.05
CA GLN A 675 -9.97 20.40 -22.25
C GLN A 675 -9.08 19.37 -22.98
N LYS A 676 -8.22 19.84 -23.89
CA LYS A 676 -7.16 19.06 -24.55
C LYS A 676 -5.83 19.25 -23.81
N TYR A 677 -5.07 18.17 -23.59
CA TYR A 677 -3.69 18.30 -23.08
C TYR A 677 -2.81 19.01 -24.13
N PRO A 678 -2.05 20.07 -23.76
CA PRO A 678 -1.29 20.88 -24.71
C PRO A 678 -0.28 20.07 -25.53
N ASP A 679 0.40 19.13 -24.86
CA ASP A 679 1.56 18.43 -25.45
C ASP A 679 1.16 17.22 -26.31
N CYS A 680 -0.06 16.69 -26.18
CA CYS A 680 -0.46 15.49 -26.93
C CYS A 680 -1.93 15.41 -27.38
N GLY A 681 -2.71 16.47 -27.22
CA GLY A 681 -4.01 16.65 -27.89
C GLY A 681 -5.19 15.78 -27.41
N HIS A 682 -4.98 14.90 -26.42
CA HIS A 682 -6.03 14.05 -25.83
C HIS A 682 -7.03 14.87 -25.00
N GLN A 683 -8.31 14.45 -24.97
CA GLN A 683 -9.42 15.21 -24.36
C GLN A 683 -9.93 14.60 -23.04
N ARG A 684 -10.28 15.44 -22.07
CA ARG A 684 -11.04 15.09 -20.85
C ARG A 684 -12.03 16.19 -20.46
N TYR A 685 -12.99 15.88 -19.59
CA TYR A 685 -13.86 16.87 -18.97
C TYR A 685 -13.36 17.22 -17.56
N VAL A 686 -13.24 18.51 -17.24
CA VAL A 686 -12.79 19.04 -15.94
C VAL A 686 -13.57 20.30 -15.58
N LEU A 687 -13.68 20.61 -14.29
CA LEU A 687 -14.32 21.83 -13.82
C LEU A 687 -13.49 23.07 -14.22
N CYS A 688 -14.17 24.12 -14.64
CA CYS A 688 -13.58 25.29 -15.29
C CYS A 688 -12.45 25.96 -14.48
N PHE A 689 -12.54 26.00 -13.15
CA PHE A 689 -11.50 26.62 -12.31
C PHE A 689 -10.22 25.76 -12.13
N LEU A 690 -10.22 24.49 -12.58
CA LEU A 690 -9.08 23.56 -12.46
C LEU A 690 -8.21 23.47 -13.73
N GLN A 691 -8.34 24.42 -14.67
CA GLN A 691 -7.71 24.40 -16.00
C GLN A 691 -6.17 24.30 -16.02
N ASN A 692 -5.49 24.70 -14.94
CA ASN A 692 -4.03 24.89 -14.94
C ASN A 692 -3.22 23.78 -14.25
N VAL A 693 -3.79 22.59 -14.03
CA VAL A 693 -3.05 21.48 -13.40
C VAL A 693 -3.27 20.14 -14.14
N MET A 694 -2.15 19.55 -14.61
CA MET A 694 -1.85 18.11 -14.85
C MET A 694 -1.39 17.67 -16.25
N VAL A 695 -0.54 16.63 -16.23
CA VAL A 695 0.12 15.90 -17.34
C VAL A 695 -0.72 14.70 -17.80
N CYS A 696 -0.74 14.40 -19.11
CA CYS A 696 -1.49 13.28 -19.68
C CYS A 696 -0.93 11.91 -19.25
N GLN A 697 -1.78 11.01 -18.73
CA GLN A 697 -1.37 9.68 -18.25
C GLN A 697 -1.56 8.53 -19.27
N LYS A 698 -1.86 8.82 -20.54
CA LYS A 698 -1.87 7.78 -21.59
C LYS A 698 -0.43 7.44 -22.00
N GLU A 699 -0.13 6.14 -22.19
CA GLU A 699 1.22 5.60 -22.46
C GLU A 699 1.96 6.28 -23.63
N ALA A 700 1.24 6.80 -24.63
CA ALA A 700 1.84 7.44 -25.80
C ALA A 700 2.43 8.85 -25.57
N CYS A 701 2.11 9.56 -24.47
CA CYS A 701 2.58 10.95 -24.22
C CYS A 701 3.77 11.07 -23.26
N ARG A 702 4.46 9.97 -22.90
CA ARG A 702 5.54 9.94 -21.89
C ARG A 702 6.96 10.22 -22.41
N ARG A 703 7.14 10.67 -23.65
CA ARG A 703 8.45 11.03 -24.18
C ARG A 703 8.53 12.54 -24.33
N GLU A 704 9.43 13.12 -23.55
CA GLU A 704 9.94 14.50 -23.57
C GLU A 704 9.42 15.47 -22.49
N SER A 705 10.41 15.97 -21.73
CA SER A 705 10.40 16.94 -20.62
C SER A 705 9.88 16.43 -19.25
N GLY A 706 10.66 16.27 -18.18
CA GLY A 706 12.08 16.54 -17.90
C GLY A 706 12.24 16.85 -16.40
N LEU A 707 13.12 16.13 -15.69
CA LEU A 707 13.52 16.41 -14.30
C LEU A 707 14.91 15.78 -14.05
N GLN A 708 15.92 16.43 -13.49
CA GLN A 708 16.40 17.81 -13.56
C GLN A 708 17.84 17.74 -13.01
N LYS A 709 18.77 18.48 -13.61
CA LYS A 709 20.11 18.74 -13.05
C LYS A 709 19.99 19.30 -11.63
N GLN A 710 20.84 18.81 -10.73
CA GLN A 710 21.26 19.53 -9.53
C GLN A 710 22.76 19.81 -9.63
N ILE A 711 23.13 21.07 -9.36
CA ILE A 711 24.44 21.54 -8.85
C ILE A 711 25.53 21.65 -9.93
N LYS A 712 26.20 22.77 -10.24
CA LYS A 712 26.34 24.15 -9.72
C LYS A 712 26.96 24.95 -10.90
N THR A 713 26.34 26.04 -11.37
CA THR A 713 26.78 27.44 -11.19
C THR A 713 28.28 27.71 -11.38
N GLU A 714 28.52 28.70 -12.25
CA GLU A 714 29.69 29.56 -12.44
C GLU A 714 30.71 29.12 -13.51
N GLU A 715 30.38 29.48 -14.75
CA GLU A 715 31.37 30.02 -15.69
C GLU A 715 32.13 31.16 -15.02
N LYS A 716 33.43 30.95 -14.79
CA LYS A 716 34.42 32.02 -14.84
C LYS A 716 35.71 31.45 -15.40
N CYS A 717 36.02 31.99 -16.58
CA CYS A 717 37.32 32.54 -16.89
C CYS A 717 38.46 31.56 -17.23
N TRP A 718 38.54 31.11 -18.50
CA TRP A 718 39.33 31.75 -19.56
C TRP A 718 39.47 30.83 -20.79
N LYS A 719 39.11 31.40 -21.95
CA LYS A 719 39.40 31.05 -23.35
C LYS A 719 38.68 29.86 -23.98
#